data_AF-A0A2R6GWB1-F1
#
_entry.id   AF-A0A2R6GWB1-F1
#
_cell.length_a   1.000
_cell.length_b   1.000
_cell.length_c   1.000
_cell.angle_alpha   90.00
_cell.angle_beta   90.00
_cell.angle_gamma   90.00
#
_symmetry.space_group_name_H-M   'P 1'
#
loop_
_entity.id
_entity.type
_entity.pdbx_description
1 polymer ?
#
loop_
_entity_poly.entity_id
_entity_poly.type
_entity_poly.pdbx_seq_one_letter_code
_entity_poly.pdbx_strand_id
1 'polypeptide(L)'
;MATNSLTGTLRETLALFDSPVAPWTTSEIASELDLGRRSTYDRLERLVEQDRLRTKKVGANGRVWWRPPATDDTGDRDGHTEFDSLVDPVEEYAIFLLDPDGHVRTWNSGAHRIIGYTEAEIVGQHVSTFYTAADCDDDAPQRNLRAATQAGEVKDEGWRVRADGSRFWADVTITAIRDDDGELTGFAEVTRDMTERHTHEEQLRQEHDFTQWVLNTAPVGVVLFQEDGTFTSANQRADELLGLDDEPHDIDGNEVRDENGDPLAPSERPYMRVFDTGEPVRGEQLHVPTGDGDHRWVAVNAEPLTAEDGAVERVLVTIEDISQLKHQAERLERERNQASSELDAIFERVDDAFFAVDDDWRFTYVNDTAADLVGRSTAEMLGACLWDAFPRITEGLPRERAERAMETGESTEFEFYSDPLEMWVEIRLYPSADGLSVYFRDVSDRVAREQELEESRRRYQTLIDNFPNGAVTLVDEDLQYVTVGGTPHDVGVDIPADINGTALEEILPPDLSELLIPRYEAALAGEASSFEATLDGGCYRFEIVPVRDDDGAVFAALGMSQEITERKEYEQQLQRRIRQQEAVATLGRQALETEDLDELMADTARLVADVLDNDYSKVLDLAPDGQELRLRQGVGWTDGIVGSATVSATENDSQAAYTLASADPVRVDDLATEERFSGPDLLTDHDVRSGISTIIGSVDDPWGILGTHDTEPKEFSQQDVAFVESVANILAPTIRRQQDEQTLRIQRERLAALNDLNEVSRELTTAAIEQSTRDEIEQTVCDYLARSESYTFAWIGDVDTATGTVTMRAEAGVDGYLDDITISVDPDDERGQGPTGRALRTGRLQVTNDIRVADHHDPWREHTEQYGFKSSAAIPIVHEDTVYGALNVYADRPEAFGGDEQDLIAQLGEIVGHVIAAAERKQALMSDELVELDFHMDRFLDELGVSMPADERITFEKAVPGSDDEFLVYGTATPGAVEAVHDISDALDHWEAVEVRDNGDPQRFEIRMSDPPILSTVASLGGYVEEAVVVDGDIDLRIHLAPSVDVRRVVDAVEAAYPTAELRRRRQVTRAAADPQRIQRELLSRLTEKQRGALEAAYHKGFFEWPRDAVGEDIADSLGVATPTFHQHLRKAEAEVFDALLSTETPS
;
A
#
# COMPACT_ATOMS: atom_id res chain seq x y z
N MET A 1 36.97 -27.75 54.71
CA MET A 1 35.71 -27.30 54.09
C MET A 1 35.50 -28.15 52.86
N ALA A 2 34.30 -28.73 52.70
CA ALA A 2 34.03 -29.80 51.74
C ALA A 2 34.13 -29.30 50.29
N THR A 3 34.95 -29.99 49.50
CA THR A 3 35.04 -29.85 48.04
C THR A 3 33.79 -30.46 47.40
N ASN A 4 32.85 -29.63 46.96
CA ASN A 4 31.70 -30.02 46.15
C ASN A 4 32.20 -30.55 44.79
N SER A 5 32.10 -31.85 44.52
CA SER A 5 32.24 -32.36 43.16
C SER A 5 30.93 -32.16 42.40
N LEU A 6 31.01 -31.53 41.23
CA LEU A 6 29.87 -31.39 40.31
C LEU A 6 29.30 -32.78 39.97
N THR A 7 27.97 -32.94 39.95
CA THR A 7 27.32 -34.14 39.41
C THR A 7 27.59 -34.27 37.91
N GLY A 8 27.55 -35.48 37.34
CA GLY A 8 27.83 -35.72 35.91
C GLY A 8 27.02 -34.82 34.98
N THR A 9 25.74 -34.62 35.31
CA THR A 9 24.80 -33.76 34.58
C THR A 9 25.15 -32.27 34.61
N LEU A 10 25.70 -31.77 35.73
CA LEU A 10 26.17 -30.37 35.82
C LEU A 10 27.52 -30.18 35.13
N ARG A 11 28.35 -31.24 35.05
CA ARG A 11 29.62 -31.21 34.33
C ARG A 11 29.42 -31.24 32.81
N GLU A 12 28.46 -32.03 32.35
CA GLU A 12 27.97 -32.05 30.96
C GLU A 12 27.39 -30.68 30.56
N THR A 13 26.54 -30.08 31.39
CA THR A 13 26.00 -28.73 31.13
C THR A 13 27.11 -27.67 31.15
N LEU A 14 28.12 -27.80 32.01
CA LEU A 14 29.25 -26.88 32.06
C LEU A 14 30.23 -27.06 30.88
N ALA A 15 30.31 -28.26 30.31
CA ALA A 15 31.22 -28.57 29.20
C ALA A 15 30.80 -27.92 27.87
N LEU A 16 29.52 -27.57 27.71
CA LEU A 16 29.08 -26.71 26.61
C LEU A 16 29.75 -25.32 26.63
N PHE A 17 30.30 -24.93 27.78
CA PHE A 17 31.05 -23.69 27.97
C PHE A 17 32.58 -23.93 28.11
N ASP A 18 33.09 -25.10 27.71
CA ASP A 18 34.53 -25.41 27.66
C ASP A 18 35.20 -24.95 26.34
N SER A 19 34.42 -24.60 25.31
CA SER A 19 34.89 -23.91 24.10
C SER A 19 34.79 -22.39 24.30
N PRO A 20 35.76 -21.57 23.84
CA PRO A 20 35.70 -20.12 23.92
C PRO A 20 34.74 -19.55 22.87
N VAL A 21 33.45 -19.87 23.01
CA VAL A 21 32.37 -19.46 22.09
C VAL A 21 31.27 -18.74 22.88
N ALA A 22 30.52 -17.89 22.17
CA ALA A 22 29.49 -16.94 22.61
C ALA A 22 28.62 -17.35 23.82
N PRO A 23 28.04 -16.37 24.56
CA PRO A 23 27.04 -16.63 25.58
C PRO A 23 25.85 -17.41 25.01
N TRP A 24 25.50 -18.53 25.65
CA TRP A 24 24.41 -19.38 25.21
C TRP A 24 23.07 -18.95 25.81
N THR A 25 21.99 -19.02 25.04
CA THR A 25 20.62 -18.86 25.57
C THR A 25 20.12 -20.15 26.22
N THR A 26 19.14 -20.03 27.12
CA THR A 26 18.49 -21.21 27.72
C THR A 26 17.88 -22.15 26.67
N SER A 27 17.44 -21.62 25.53
CA SER A 27 16.82 -22.41 24.45
C SER A 27 17.86 -23.18 23.63
N GLU A 28 19.01 -22.59 23.33
CA GLU A 28 20.10 -23.27 22.63
C GLU A 28 20.68 -24.38 23.48
N ILE A 29 20.93 -24.12 24.77
CA ILE A 29 21.43 -25.15 25.71
C ILE A 29 20.40 -26.28 25.89
N ALA A 30 19.10 -25.94 25.85
CA ALA A 30 18.03 -26.93 25.92
C ALA A 30 17.96 -27.79 24.65
N SER A 31 18.23 -27.20 23.48
CA SER A 31 18.29 -27.90 22.20
C SER A 31 19.54 -28.79 22.11
N GLU A 32 20.70 -28.28 22.53
CA GLU A 32 21.98 -28.97 22.47
C GLU A 32 22.06 -30.16 23.45
N LEU A 33 21.40 -30.04 24.60
CA LEU A 33 21.31 -31.13 25.58
C LEU A 33 20.05 -32.01 25.41
N ASP A 34 19.17 -31.69 24.46
CA ASP A 34 17.83 -32.28 24.27
C ASP A 34 17.03 -32.40 25.58
N LEU A 35 16.91 -31.29 26.32
CA LEU A 35 16.23 -31.19 27.61
C LEU A 35 15.09 -30.17 27.55
N GLY A 36 14.01 -30.41 28.30
CA GLY A 36 12.95 -29.42 28.47
C GLY A 36 13.47 -28.14 29.17
N ARG A 37 13.11 -26.96 28.66
CA ARG A 37 13.60 -25.63 29.12
C ARG A 37 13.66 -25.45 30.63
N ARG A 38 12.69 -25.98 31.39
CA ARG A 38 12.65 -25.88 32.86
C ARG A 38 13.78 -26.66 33.54
N SER A 39 14.08 -27.86 33.04
CA SER A 39 15.18 -28.70 33.54
C SER A 39 16.54 -28.11 33.20
N THR A 40 16.67 -27.51 32.02
CA THR A 40 17.88 -26.79 31.58
C THR A 40 18.13 -25.57 32.47
N TYR A 41 17.08 -24.78 32.74
CA TYR A 41 17.15 -23.62 33.62
C TYR A 41 17.60 -23.99 35.05
N ASP A 42 17.02 -25.04 35.65
CA ASP A 42 17.40 -25.51 37.00
C ASP A 42 18.87 -25.98 37.09
N ARG A 43 19.43 -26.54 36.00
CA ARG A 43 20.83 -26.93 35.93
C ARG A 43 21.76 -25.72 35.82
N LEU A 44 21.39 -24.74 34.99
CA LEU A 44 22.18 -23.52 34.78
C LEU A 44 22.17 -22.62 36.02
N GLU A 45 21.03 -22.49 36.70
CA GLU A 45 20.92 -21.74 37.95
C GLU A 45 21.83 -22.33 39.04
N ARG A 46 21.90 -23.66 39.15
CA ARG A 46 22.83 -24.35 40.07
C ARG A 46 24.31 -24.15 39.73
N LEU A 47 24.65 -23.99 38.46
CA LEU A 47 26.02 -23.67 38.03
C LEU A 47 26.38 -22.21 38.32
N VAL A 48 25.41 -21.29 38.25
CA VAL A 48 25.58 -19.89 38.68
C VAL A 48 25.74 -19.80 40.20
N GLU A 49 24.93 -20.53 40.97
CA GLU A 49 25.04 -20.60 42.45
C GLU A 49 26.41 -21.16 42.92
N GLN A 50 27.10 -21.91 42.06
CA GLN A 50 28.43 -22.48 42.32
C GLN A 50 29.58 -21.62 41.75
N ASP A 51 29.29 -20.40 41.28
CA ASP A 51 30.24 -19.49 40.62
C ASP A 51 30.99 -20.18 39.45
N ARG A 52 30.30 -21.04 38.69
CA ARG A 52 30.85 -21.70 37.49
C ARG A 52 30.37 -21.05 36.20
N LEU A 53 29.21 -20.41 36.22
CA LEU A 53 28.66 -19.62 35.12
C LEU A 53 28.20 -18.25 35.62
N ARG A 54 28.08 -17.31 34.70
CA ARG A 54 27.43 -16.00 34.86
C ARG A 54 26.20 -15.94 33.96
N THR A 55 25.26 -15.06 34.30
CA THR A 55 24.02 -14.90 33.53
C THR A 55 23.55 -13.45 33.52
N LYS A 56 22.89 -13.03 32.42
CA LYS A 56 22.27 -11.72 32.25
C LYS A 56 20.95 -11.88 31.49
N LYS A 57 19.94 -11.08 31.85
CA LYS A 57 18.65 -11.06 31.17
C LYS A 57 18.76 -10.20 29.90
N VAL A 58 18.20 -10.66 28.78
CA VAL A 58 18.22 -9.97 27.48
C VAL A 58 16.79 -9.91 26.94
N GLY A 59 16.26 -8.70 26.77
CA GLY A 59 14.88 -8.47 26.35
C GLY A 59 13.81 -8.92 27.37
N ALA A 60 12.54 -8.97 26.94
CA ALA A 60 11.41 -9.27 27.82
C ALA A 60 11.47 -10.69 28.42
N ASN A 61 11.90 -11.69 27.62
CA ASN A 61 11.81 -13.12 27.95
C ASN A 61 13.11 -13.95 27.73
N GLY A 62 14.22 -13.33 27.30
CA GLY A 62 15.49 -14.03 27.04
C GLY A 62 16.48 -13.96 28.21
N ARG A 63 17.31 -14.98 28.37
CA ARG A 63 18.42 -14.99 29.35
C ARG A 63 19.60 -15.76 28.77
N VAL A 64 20.78 -15.15 28.83
CA VAL A 64 22.05 -15.69 28.33
C VAL A 64 22.94 -16.12 29.49
N TRP A 65 23.78 -17.13 29.24
CA TRP A 65 24.66 -17.78 30.21
C TRP A 65 26.06 -17.88 29.61
N TRP A 66 27.10 -17.63 30.39
CA TRP A 66 28.49 -17.75 29.92
C TRP A 66 29.43 -18.10 31.05
N ARG A 67 30.62 -18.57 30.73
CA ARG A 67 31.67 -18.86 31.71
C ARG A 67 32.63 -17.67 31.83
N PRO A 68 32.97 -17.19 33.04
CA PRO A 68 34.00 -16.16 33.20
C PRO A 68 35.39 -16.75 32.89
N PRO A 69 36.27 -16.03 32.16
CA PRO A 69 37.59 -16.53 31.80
C PRO A 69 38.45 -16.78 33.04
N ALA A 70 39.33 -17.79 32.98
CA ALA A 70 40.37 -17.97 33.98
C ALA A 70 41.38 -16.83 33.82
N THR A 71 41.55 -16.01 34.85
CA THR A 71 42.51 -14.90 34.86
C THR A 71 43.93 -15.46 34.70
N ASP A 72 44.47 -15.41 33.48
CA ASP A 72 45.91 -15.42 33.23
C ASP A 72 46.33 -14.07 32.66
N ASP A 73 47.29 -13.50 33.36
CA ASP A 73 47.84 -12.15 33.24
C ASP A 73 48.83 -12.09 32.06
N THR A 74 48.37 -11.91 30.83
CA THR A 74 49.22 -11.46 29.70
C THR A 74 48.44 -10.72 28.61
N GLY A 75 48.52 -9.38 28.65
CA GLY A 75 48.74 -8.46 27.52
C GLY A 75 48.00 -8.65 26.19
N ASP A 76 46.87 -7.96 26.06
CA ASP A 76 46.59 -6.95 25.00
C ASP A 76 47.06 -7.31 23.57
N ARG A 77 46.38 -8.28 22.92
CA ARG A 77 46.28 -8.39 21.45
C ARG A 77 45.29 -9.41 20.86
N ASP A 78 44.72 -10.33 21.65
CA ASP A 78 43.83 -11.39 21.11
C ASP A 78 42.31 -11.12 21.21
N GLY A 79 41.87 -10.05 21.87
CA GLY A 79 40.44 -9.80 22.11
C GLY A 79 39.63 -9.27 20.91
N HIS A 80 40.29 -8.78 19.85
CA HIS A 80 39.61 -8.24 18.67
C HIS A 80 39.08 -9.36 17.76
N THR A 81 39.92 -10.36 17.45
CA THR A 81 39.55 -11.48 16.55
C THR A 81 38.45 -12.37 17.13
N GLU A 82 38.39 -12.50 18.47
CA GLU A 82 37.39 -13.31 19.16
C GLU A 82 36.02 -12.64 19.18
N PHE A 83 35.92 -11.31 19.34
CA PHE A 83 34.63 -10.60 19.27
C PHE A 83 34.07 -10.60 17.85
N ASP A 84 34.90 -10.31 16.86
CA ASP A 84 34.48 -10.26 15.45
C ASP A 84 33.92 -11.61 15.00
N SER A 85 34.59 -12.72 15.34
CA SER A 85 34.07 -14.08 15.05
C SER A 85 32.74 -14.42 15.72
N LEU A 86 32.34 -13.73 16.81
CA LEU A 86 31.10 -14.00 17.54
C LEU A 86 29.90 -13.21 17.01
N VAL A 87 30.13 -12.03 16.44
CA VAL A 87 29.06 -11.13 15.97
C VAL A 87 28.89 -11.14 14.45
N ASP A 88 29.88 -11.61 13.69
CA ASP A 88 29.82 -11.64 12.23
C ASP A 88 28.74 -12.56 11.64
N PRO A 89 28.34 -13.68 12.25
CA PRO A 89 27.23 -14.48 11.75
C PRO A 89 25.84 -13.81 11.90
N VAL A 90 25.74 -12.72 12.67
CA VAL A 90 24.47 -12.05 12.98
C VAL A 90 24.22 -10.92 11.98
N GLU A 91 23.48 -11.23 10.91
CA GLU A 91 23.18 -10.27 9.85
C GLU A 91 21.97 -9.38 10.14
N GLU A 92 21.05 -9.80 11.02
CA GLU A 92 19.82 -9.05 11.36
C GLU A 92 20.04 -7.86 12.32
N TYR A 93 21.24 -7.76 12.91
CA TYR A 93 21.58 -6.70 13.87
C TYR A 93 22.94 -6.09 13.54
N ALA A 94 22.99 -4.76 13.62
CA ALA A 94 24.24 -4.03 13.59
C ALA A 94 24.83 -4.02 15.01
N ILE A 95 25.96 -4.70 15.20
CA ILE A 95 26.61 -4.85 16.50
C ILE A 95 28.05 -4.34 16.37
N PHE A 96 28.37 -3.28 17.11
CA PHE A 96 29.71 -2.69 17.07
C PHE A 96 30.12 -2.12 18.43
N LEU A 97 31.43 -2.00 18.63
CA LEU A 97 32.02 -1.40 19.81
C LEU A 97 32.41 0.05 19.54
N LEU A 98 32.26 0.89 20.55
CA LEU A 98 32.76 2.27 20.59
C LEU A 98 33.86 2.42 21.64
N ASP A 99 34.81 3.31 21.40
CA ASP A 99 35.74 3.78 22.44
C ASP A 99 35.05 4.72 23.46
N PRO A 100 35.71 5.10 24.58
CA PRO A 100 35.10 5.98 25.58
C PRO A 100 34.69 7.36 25.06
N ASP A 101 35.24 7.79 23.92
CA ASP A 101 34.96 9.07 23.28
C ASP A 101 33.85 8.94 22.21
N GLY A 102 33.34 7.74 21.94
CA GLY A 102 32.24 7.48 21.00
C GLY A 102 32.66 7.15 19.56
N HIS A 103 33.92 6.76 19.34
CA HIS A 103 34.40 6.35 18.00
C HIS A 103 34.29 4.85 17.79
N VAL A 104 33.85 4.46 16.60
CA VAL A 104 33.65 3.05 16.22
C VAL A 104 34.98 2.30 16.21
N ARG A 105 35.01 1.12 16.82
CA ARG A 105 36.20 0.27 16.96
C ARG A 105 36.11 -1.07 16.22
N THR A 106 34.90 -1.59 16.07
CA THR A 106 34.64 -2.86 15.38
C THR A 106 33.42 -2.69 14.49
N TRP A 107 33.25 -3.56 13.50
CA TRP A 107 32.14 -3.48 12.57
C TRP A 107 31.77 -4.87 12.05
N ASN A 108 30.58 -5.36 12.38
CA ASN A 108 30.13 -6.69 11.93
C ASN A 108 29.41 -6.62 10.57
N SER A 109 29.24 -7.78 9.93
CA SER A 109 28.49 -7.94 8.67
C SER A 109 27.07 -7.33 8.70
N GLY A 110 26.34 -7.48 9.82
CA GLY A 110 25.03 -6.88 10.02
C GLY A 110 25.06 -5.35 10.05
N ALA A 111 26.10 -4.74 10.63
CA ALA A 111 26.30 -3.29 10.61
C ALA A 111 26.58 -2.77 9.20
N HIS A 112 27.35 -3.51 8.40
CA HIS A 112 27.55 -3.20 6.99
C HIS A 112 26.22 -3.22 6.21
N ARG A 113 25.41 -4.27 6.38
CA ARG A 113 24.13 -4.42 5.67
C ARG A 113 23.10 -3.37 6.06
N ILE A 114 22.96 -3.07 7.35
CA ILE A 114 21.91 -2.15 7.85
C ILE A 114 22.29 -0.68 7.65
N ILE A 115 23.55 -0.32 7.92
CA ILE A 115 24.01 1.07 7.99
C ILE A 115 24.77 1.48 6.71
N GLY A 116 25.29 0.52 5.94
CA GLY A 116 25.82 0.74 4.59
C GLY A 116 27.29 1.13 4.52
N TYR A 117 27.97 1.37 5.64
CA TYR A 117 29.41 1.64 5.65
C TYR A 117 30.22 0.34 5.64
N THR A 118 31.36 0.32 4.96
CA THR A 118 32.38 -0.74 5.15
C THR A 118 33.17 -0.50 6.43
N GLU A 119 33.76 -1.55 7.00
CA GLU A 119 34.59 -1.45 8.22
C GLU A 119 35.71 -0.40 8.04
N ALA A 120 36.38 -0.42 6.89
CA ALA A 120 37.49 0.50 6.59
C ALA A 120 37.07 1.99 6.53
N GLU A 121 35.80 2.28 6.25
CA GLU A 121 35.27 3.65 6.18
C GLU A 121 34.86 4.19 7.55
N ILE A 122 34.31 3.32 8.39
CA ILE A 122 33.62 3.74 9.62
C ILE A 122 34.44 3.54 10.89
N VAL A 123 35.37 2.58 10.92
CA VAL A 123 36.25 2.41 12.08
C VAL A 123 37.08 3.67 12.29
N GLY A 124 37.03 4.20 13.51
CA GLY A 124 37.63 5.47 13.90
C GLY A 124 36.74 6.70 13.69
N GLN A 125 35.60 6.59 13.01
CA GLN A 125 34.62 7.66 12.92
C GLN A 125 33.76 7.74 14.17
N HIS A 126 33.25 8.94 14.48
CA HIS A 126 32.38 9.15 15.63
C HIS A 126 30.94 8.71 15.31
N VAL A 127 30.26 8.10 16.30
CA VAL A 127 28.90 7.54 16.19
C VAL A 127 27.83 8.56 15.74
N SER A 128 28.09 9.86 15.89
CA SER A 128 27.22 10.94 15.40
C SER A 128 26.96 10.87 13.88
N THR A 129 27.82 10.19 13.12
CA THR A 129 27.65 10.00 11.67
C THR A 129 26.34 9.28 11.32
N PHE A 130 25.80 8.47 12.24
CA PHE A 130 24.55 7.74 12.03
C PHE A 130 23.31 8.57 12.38
N TYR A 131 23.46 9.76 12.94
CA TYR A 131 22.35 10.59 13.41
C TYR A 131 21.95 11.61 12.36
N THR A 132 20.68 12.06 12.39
CA THR A 132 20.25 13.15 11.53
C THR A 132 20.90 14.48 11.95
N ALA A 133 20.91 15.47 11.05
CA ALA A 133 21.41 16.80 11.37
C ALA A 133 20.68 17.43 12.57
N ALA A 134 19.36 17.24 12.65
CA ALA A 134 18.53 17.73 13.76
C ALA A 134 18.91 17.06 15.09
N ASP A 135 19.13 15.74 15.09
CA ASP A 135 19.53 15.01 16.31
C ASP A 135 20.95 15.40 16.77
N CYS A 136 21.84 15.71 15.82
CA CYS A 136 23.17 16.24 16.12
C CYS A 136 23.08 17.64 16.76
N ASP A 137 22.21 18.51 16.24
CA ASP A 137 21.97 19.85 16.80
C ASP A 137 21.42 19.78 18.24
N ASP A 138 20.66 18.74 18.57
CA ASP A 138 20.11 18.46 19.90
C ASP A 138 21.05 17.67 20.85
N ASP A 139 22.33 17.49 20.48
CA ASP A 139 23.35 16.73 21.25
C ASP A 139 22.91 15.29 21.57
N ALA A 140 22.04 14.68 20.76
CA ALA A 140 21.49 13.34 21.00
C ALA A 140 22.56 12.24 21.12
N PRO A 141 23.61 12.17 20.27
CA PRO A 141 24.64 11.14 20.37
C PRO A 141 25.37 11.19 21.73
N GLN A 142 25.86 12.36 22.15
CA GLN A 142 26.54 12.52 23.43
C GLN A 142 25.59 12.35 24.61
N ARG A 143 24.32 12.76 24.50
CA ARG A 143 23.31 12.52 25.53
C ARG A 143 23.12 11.02 25.79
N ASN A 144 23.03 10.23 24.72
CA ASN A 144 22.89 8.77 24.81
C ASN A 144 24.13 8.12 25.44
N LEU A 145 25.35 8.49 25.01
CA LEU A 145 26.59 7.97 25.62
C LEU A 145 26.71 8.33 27.12
N ARG A 146 26.36 9.57 27.52
CA ARG A 146 26.35 9.99 28.93
C ARG A 146 25.31 9.22 29.74
N ALA A 147 24.12 8.97 29.17
CA ALA A 147 23.07 8.19 29.81
C ALA A 147 23.51 6.74 30.02
N ALA A 148 24.08 6.10 29.01
CA ALA A 148 24.68 4.76 29.11
C ALA A 148 25.77 4.71 30.18
N THR A 149 26.64 5.73 30.25
CA THR A 149 27.69 5.81 31.27
C THR A 149 27.11 5.84 32.69
N GLN A 150 26.03 6.59 32.92
CA GLN A 150 25.44 6.76 34.26
C GLN A 150 24.55 5.58 34.68
N ALA A 151 23.74 5.06 33.76
CA ALA A 151 22.74 4.03 34.02
C ALA A 151 23.21 2.60 33.70
N GLY A 152 24.35 2.46 33.02
CA GLY A 152 24.90 1.19 32.52
C GLY A 152 24.41 0.81 31.12
N GLU A 153 23.18 1.21 30.76
CA GLU A 153 22.54 0.95 29.47
C GLU A 153 21.56 2.09 29.17
N VAL A 154 21.40 2.45 27.89
CA VAL A 154 20.33 3.32 27.40
C VAL A 154 19.70 2.69 26.16
N LYS A 155 18.42 2.95 25.98
CA LYS A 155 17.67 2.60 24.77
C LYS A 155 17.17 3.87 24.12
N ASP A 156 17.26 3.91 22.80
CA ASP A 156 16.83 5.05 21.99
C ASP A 156 16.21 4.54 20.70
N GLU A 157 15.07 5.13 20.32
CA GLU A 157 14.40 4.85 19.05
C GLU A 157 14.36 6.14 18.23
N GLY A 158 14.68 6.06 16.95
CA GLY A 158 14.59 7.23 16.08
C GLY A 158 15.20 7.05 14.72
N TRP A 159 15.08 8.09 13.90
CA TRP A 159 15.69 8.11 12.57
C TRP A 159 17.21 8.10 12.66
N ARG A 160 17.81 7.23 11.85
CA ARG A 160 19.25 7.16 11.59
C ARG A 160 19.51 7.30 10.11
N VAL A 161 20.76 7.66 9.78
CA VAL A 161 21.20 7.94 8.41
C VAL A 161 22.21 6.87 7.99
N ARG A 162 21.98 6.27 6.83
CA ARG A 162 22.90 5.30 6.20
C ARG A 162 24.02 6.01 5.44
N ALA A 163 25.02 5.26 4.97
CA ALA A 163 26.13 5.78 4.17
C ALA A 163 25.69 6.50 2.89
N ASP A 164 24.59 6.06 2.26
CA ASP A 164 24.03 6.65 1.05
C ASP A 164 23.14 7.89 1.30
N GLY A 165 22.93 8.27 2.56
CA GLY A 165 22.07 9.38 2.98
C GLY A 165 20.59 9.02 3.17
N SER A 166 20.18 7.78 2.86
CA SER A 166 18.84 7.29 3.16
C SER A 166 18.61 7.19 4.68
N ARG A 167 17.35 7.28 5.10
CA ARG A 167 16.97 7.19 6.51
C ARG A 167 16.39 5.82 6.84
N PHE A 168 16.56 5.40 8.09
CA PHE A 168 15.93 4.20 8.63
C PHE A 168 15.51 4.40 10.07
N TRP A 169 14.42 3.75 10.47
CA TRP A 169 13.94 3.79 11.83
C TRP A 169 14.70 2.76 12.66
N ALA A 170 15.54 3.23 13.58
CA ALA A 170 16.42 2.38 14.36
C ALA A 170 15.89 2.19 15.79
N ASP A 171 15.89 0.95 16.27
CA ASP A 171 15.84 0.62 17.70
C ASP A 171 17.28 0.34 18.17
N VAL A 172 17.80 1.20 19.03
CA VAL A 172 19.21 1.24 19.44
C VAL A 172 19.33 1.00 20.93
N THR A 173 20.21 0.06 21.30
CA THR A 173 20.63 -0.15 22.69
C THR A 173 22.13 0.10 22.81
N ILE A 174 22.53 1.04 23.70
CA ILE A 174 23.93 1.36 23.98
C ILE A 174 24.25 0.96 25.42
N THR A 175 25.24 0.08 25.59
CA THR A 175 25.67 -0.45 26.90
C THR A 175 27.09 0.03 27.22
N ALA A 176 27.31 0.58 28.41
CA ALA A 176 28.66 0.96 28.86
C ALA A 176 29.49 -0.26 29.25
N ILE A 177 30.72 -0.35 28.74
CA ILE A 177 31.69 -1.40 29.04
C ILE A 177 32.70 -0.84 30.03
N ARG A 178 32.97 -1.59 31.11
CA ARG A 178 33.88 -1.21 32.18
C ARG A 178 34.89 -2.32 32.43
N ASP A 179 36.10 -1.95 32.84
CA ASP A 179 37.11 -2.90 33.30
C ASP A 179 36.85 -3.40 34.74
N ASP A 180 37.72 -4.30 35.22
CA ASP A 180 37.65 -4.88 36.56
C ASP A 180 37.82 -3.85 37.70
N ASP A 181 38.41 -2.69 37.40
CA ASP A 181 38.57 -1.56 38.33
C ASP A 181 37.37 -0.60 38.29
N GLY A 182 36.42 -0.80 37.37
CA GLY A 182 35.19 -0.05 37.21
C GLY A 182 35.30 1.19 36.30
N GLU A 183 36.45 1.40 35.67
CA GLU A 183 36.71 2.48 34.73
C GLU A 183 36.04 2.19 33.38
N LEU A 184 35.56 3.23 32.69
CA LEU A 184 34.87 3.09 31.40
C LEU A 184 35.88 2.80 30.29
N THR A 185 35.75 1.66 29.62
CA THR A 185 36.63 1.24 28.52
C THR A 185 36.01 1.40 27.14
N GLY A 186 34.68 1.60 27.05
CA GLY A 186 33.97 1.85 25.80
C GLY A 186 32.48 1.59 25.90
N PHE A 187 31.82 1.42 24.76
CA PHE A 187 30.41 1.06 24.67
C PHE A 187 30.18 -0.09 23.69
N ALA A 188 29.15 -0.90 23.91
CA ALA A 188 28.60 -1.80 22.91
C ALA A 188 27.29 -1.23 22.41
N GLU A 189 27.14 -1.09 21.10
CA GLU A 189 25.92 -0.63 20.45
C GLU A 189 25.31 -1.78 19.64
N VAL A 190 24.01 -1.96 19.83
CA VAL A 190 23.19 -2.90 19.07
C VAL A 190 22.08 -2.11 18.42
N THR A 191 22.01 -2.14 17.10
CA THR A 191 21.02 -1.43 16.31
C THR A 191 20.23 -2.40 15.45
N ARG A 192 18.91 -2.26 15.47
CA ARG A 192 17.98 -3.01 14.62
C ARG A 192 17.22 -2.07 13.70
N ASP A 193 17.10 -2.44 12.42
CA ASP A 193 16.24 -1.75 11.48
C ASP A 193 14.77 -2.16 11.70
N MET A 194 13.92 -1.17 11.94
CA MET A 194 12.50 -1.32 12.20
C MET A 194 11.66 -0.55 11.17
N THR A 195 12.25 -0.16 10.04
CA THR A 195 11.63 0.71 9.02
C THR A 195 10.35 0.11 8.44
N GLU A 196 10.35 -1.17 8.06
CA GLU A 196 9.16 -1.83 7.52
C GLU A 196 8.00 -1.82 8.50
N ARG A 197 8.28 -2.16 9.77
CA ARG A 197 7.26 -2.18 10.83
C ARG A 197 6.73 -0.79 11.12
N HIS A 198 7.62 0.20 11.27
CA HIS A 198 7.23 1.59 11.54
C HIS A 198 6.39 2.15 10.37
N THR A 199 6.74 1.84 9.13
CA THR A 199 5.99 2.28 7.94
C THR A 199 4.61 1.64 7.89
N HIS A 200 4.50 0.35 8.22
CA HIS A 200 3.22 -0.36 8.27
C HIS A 200 2.31 0.13 9.41
N GLU A 201 2.88 0.39 10.60
CA GLU A 201 2.15 0.95 11.73
C GLU A 201 1.70 2.40 11.43
N GLU A 202 2.53 3.20 10.76
CA GLU A 202 2.17 4.57 10.35
C GLU A 202 1.11 4.56 9.23
N GLN A 203 1.16 3.61 8.29
CA GLN A 203 0.14 3.45 7.24
C GLN A 203 -1.21 3.05 7.84
N LEU A 204 -1.24 2.07 8.76
CA LEU A 204 -2.45 1.69 9.49
C LEU A 204 -2.99 2.85 10.33
N ARG A 205 -2.11 3.64 10.92
CA ARG A 205 -2.48 4.85 11.65
C ARG A 205 -3.06 5.92 10.72
N GLN A 206 -2.47 6.16 9.56
CA GLN A 206 -2.99 7.10 8.57
C GLN A 206 -4.35 6.67 8.01
N GLU A 207 -4.53 5.37 7.74
CA GLU A 207 -5.83 4.83 7.29
C GLU A 207 -6.89 4.91 8.39
N HIS A 208 -6.51 4.62 9.63
CA HIS A 208 -7.37 4.78 10.80
C HIS A 208 -7.74 6.25 11.03
N ASP A 209 -6.76 7.16 10.99
CA ASP A 209 -6.96 8.59 11.18
C ASP A 209 -7.78 9.18 10.03
N PHE A 210 -7.60 8.72 8.79
CA PHE A 210 -8.43 9.07 7.64
C PHE A 210 -9.87 8.62 7.81
N THR A 211 -10.09 7.35 8.21
CA THR A 211 -11.44 6.81 8.45
C THR A 211 -12.14 7.57 9.59
N GLN A 212 -11.43 7.84 10.68
CA GLN A 212 -11.91 8.67 11.79
C GLN A 212 -12.22 10.10 11.34
N TRP A 213 -11.37 10.68 10.49
CA TRP A 213 -11.57 12.03 9.95
C TRP A 213 -12.82 12.10 9.05
N VAL A 214 -13.04 11.11 8.18
CA VAL A 214 -14.25 11.03 7.34
C VAL A 214 -15.50 10.91 8.21
N LEU A 215 -15.48 10.03 9.21
CA LEU A 215 -16.62 9.84 10.13
C LEU A 215 -16.90 11.10 10.95
N ASN A 216 -15.86 11.81 11.44
CA ASN A 216 -16.03 13.02 12.25
C ASN A 216 -16.39 14.26 11.43
N THR A 217 -16.10 14.29 10.13
CA THR A 217 -16.48 15.40 9.24
C THR A 217 -17.89 15.25 8.65
N ALA A 218 -18.51 14.06 8.80
CA ALA A 218 -19.87 13.81 8.31
C ALA A 218 -20.90 14.72 9.01
N PRO A 219 -21.83 15.36 8.27
CA PRO A 219 -22.86 16.23 8.86
C PRO A 219 -23.97 15.48 9.61
N VAL A 220 -23.88 14.14 9.68
CA VAL A 220 -24.82 13.23 10.34
C VAL A 220 -24.14 12.56 11.53
N GLY A 221 -24.88 12.32 12.61
CA GLY A 221 -24.42 11.48 13.71
C GLY A 221 -24.39 10.01 13.26
N VAL A 222 -23.31 9.29 13.53
CA VAL A 222 -23.13 7.88 13.21
C VAL A 222 -22.83 7.13 14.50
N VAL A 223 -23.58 6.06 14.78
CA VAL A 223 -23.41 5.21 15.98
C VAL A 223 -23.47 3.74 15.57
N LEU A 224 -22.58 2.92 16.12
CA LEU A 224 -22.50 1.48 15.85
C LEU A 224 -22.92 0.67 17.08
N PHE A 225 -24.12 0.06 17.03
CA PHE A 225 -24.72 -0.69 18.13
C PHE A 225 -24.38 -2.19 18.09
N GLN A 226 -24.28 -2.80 19.28
CA GLN A 226 -24.21 -4.24 19.53
C GLN A 226 -25.58 -4.79 19.95
N GLU A 227 -25.74 -6.12 19.90
CA GLU A 227 -27.00 -6.82 20.23
C GLU A 227 -27.48 -6.56 21.67
N ASP A 228 -26.56 -6.25 22.59
CA ASP A 228 -26.88 -5.94 23.99
C ASP A 228 -27.32 -4.48 24.23
N GLY A 229 -27.43 -3.68 23.17
CA GLY A 229 -27.84 -2.28 23.24
C GLY A 229 -26.71 -1.29 23.53
N THR A 230 -25.48 -1.77 23.76
CA THR A 230 -24.30 -0.89 23.87
C THR A 230 -23.82 -0.45 22.50
N PHE A 231 -23.08 0.67 22.43
CA PHE A 231 -22.44 1.12 21.20
C PHE A 231 -20.91 1.00 21.33
N THR A 232 -20.26 0.65 20.21
CA THR A 232 -18.80 0.46 20.14
C THR A 232 -18.07 1.68 19.61
N SER A 233 -18.76 2.51 18.86
CA SER A 233 -18.21 3.71 18.24
C SER A 233 -19.34 4.69 17.93
N ALA A 234 -19.08 5.96 18.17
CA ALA A 234 -19.89 7.09 17.76
C ALA A 234 -18.95 8.15 17.18
N ASN A 235 -19.40 8.89 16.16
CA ASN A 235 -18.65 10.05 15.67
C ASN A 235 -18.95 11.29 16.52
N GLN A 236 -18.09 12.30 16.43
CA GLN A 236 -18.26 13.56 17.18
C GLN A 236 -19.66 14.18 17.00
N ARG A 237 -20.22 14.07 15.80
CA ARG A 237 -21.56 14.59 15.51
C ARG A 237 -22.65 13.86 16.28
N ALA A 238 -22.54 12.54 16.46
CA ALA A 238 -23.47 11.77 17.28
C ALA A 238 -23.34 12.15 18.76
N ASP A 239 -22.13 12.38 19.27
CA ASP A 239 -21.90 12.81 20.65
C ASP A 239 -22.57 14.16 20.93
N GLU A 240 -22.44 15.12 20.03
CA GLU A 240 -23.10 16.44 20.13
C GLU A 240 -24.63 16.35 20.08
N LEU A 241 -25.17 15.40 19.31
CA LEU A 241 -26.61 15.23 19.10
C LEU A 241 -27.26 14.48 20.26
N LEU A 242 -26.60 13.44 20.76
CA LEU A 242 -27.12 12.51 21.76
C LEU A 242 -26.59 12.77 23.18
N GLY A 243 -25.57 13.62 23.34
CA GLY A 243 -24.93 13.90 24.62
C GLY A 243 -24.19 12.68 25.19
N LEU A 244 -23.46 11.95 24.33
CA LEU A 244 -22.67 10.79 24.76
C LEU A 244 -21.34 11.29 25.36
N ASP A 245 -20.97 10.76 26.53
CA ASP A 245 -19.61 10.92 27.10
C ASP A 245 -18.73 9.75 26.60
N ASP A 246 -17.41 9.96 26.50
CA ASP A 246 -16.35 9.08 25.92
C ASP A 246 -16.25 7.61 26.44
N GLU A 247 -17.18 7.13 27.28
CA GLU A 247 -17.26 5.72 27.71
C GLU A 247 -18.52 5.02 27.16
N PRO A 248 -18.47 3.71 26.85
CA PRO A 248 -19.62 2.96 26.37
C PRO A 248 -20.74 2.95 27.43
N HIS A 249 -21.75 3.80 27.22
CA HIS A 249 -22.92 3.89 28.08
C HIS A 249 -24.08 3.06 27.51
N ASP A 250 -24.88 2.51 28.42
CA ASP A 250 -26.22 2.01 28.13
C ASP A 250 -27.15 3.20 27.84
N ILE A 251 -27.54 3.35 26.58
CA ILE A 251 -28.40 4.44 26.10
C ILE A 251 -29.89 4.15 26.41
N ASP A 252 -30.22 3.00 27.00
CA ASP A 252 -31.60 2.65 27.35
C ASP A 252 -32.20 3.50 28.47
N GLY A 253 -31.38 4.29 29.17
CA GLY A 253 -31.83 5.27 30.16
C GLY A 253 -32.49 6.53 29.59
N ASN A 254 -32.31 6.83 28.30
CA ASN A 254 -32.80 8.06 27.68
C ASN A 254 -34.28 7.95 27.27
N GLU A 255 -35.08 8.98 27.58
CA GLU A 255 -36.50 9.04 27.19
C GLU A 255 -36.65 9.44 25.72
N VAL A 256 -36.49 8.46 24.82
CA VAL A 256 -36.73 8.62 23.37
C VAL A 256 -38.22 8.58 23.11
N ARG A 257 -38.74 9.54 22.32
CA ARG A 257 -40.15 9.61 21.95
C ARG A 257 -40.33 9.52 20.43
N ASP A 258 -41.50 9.04 20.01
CA ASP A 258 -41.86 8.88 18.61
C ASP A 258 -42.31 10.21 17.98
N GLU A 259 -42.77 10.17 16.73
CA GLU A 259 -43.30 11.35 16.03
C GLU A 259 -44.54 11.99 16.68
N ASN A 260 -45.26 11.23 17.51
CA ASN A 260 -46.46 11.67 18.22
C ASN A 260 -46.13 12.21 19.63
N GLY A 261 -44.88 12.07 20.07
CA GLY A 261 -44.43 12.42 21.42
C GLY A 261 -44.68 11.33 22.46
N ASP A 262 -45.03 10.11 22.04
CA ASP A 262 -45.20 8.97 22.93
C ASP A 262 -43.83 8.33 23.26
N PRO A 263 -43.55 7.93 24.51
CA PRO A 263 -42.28 7.28 24.86
C PRO A 263 -42.10 5.93 24.16
N LEU A 264 -40.97 5.72 23.49
CA LEU A 264 -40.58 4.41 22.95
C LEU A 264 -39.90 3.56 24.02
N ALA A 265 -40.35 2.31 24.15
CA ALA A 265 -39.60 1.31 24.91
C ALA A 265 -38.27 0.97 24.21
N PRO A 266 -37.20 0.59 24.94
CA PRO A 266 -35.92 0.18 24.35
C PRO A 266 -36.03 -0.86 23.23
N SER A 267 -36.89 -1.87 23.39
CA SER A 267 -37.14 -2.91 22.38
C SER A 267 -37.82 -2.40 21.10
N GLU A 268 -38.46 -1.24 21.15
CA GLU A 268 -39.16 -0.64 20.01
C GLU A 268 -38.28 0.36 19.25
N ARG A 269 -37.08 0.66 19.77
CA ARG A 269 -36.14 1.57 19.13
C ARG A 269 -35.66 0.99 17.77
N PRO A 270 -35.33 1.85 16.80
CA PRO A 270 -34.96 1.42 15.45
C PRO A 270 -33.87 0.35 15.42
N TYR A 271 -32.78 0.50 16.19
CA TYR A 271 -31.68 -0.48 16.17
C TYR A 271 -32.07 -1.85 16.74
N MET A 272 -32.87 -1.90 17.83
CA MET A 272 -33.36 -3.17 18.39
C MET A 272 -34.31 -3.89 17.44
N ARG A 273 -35.17 -3.15 16.74
CA ARG A 273 -36.02 -3.75 15.69
C ARG A 273 -35.19 -4.33 14.55
N VAL A 274 -34.09 -3.69 14.15
CA VAL A 274 -33.19 -4.24 13.12
C VAL A 274 -32.52 -5.53 13.62
N PHE A 275 -32.07 -5.60 14.88
CA PHE A 275 -31.54 -6.85 15.46
C PHE A 275 -32.60 -7.97 15.50
N ASP A 276 -33.85 -7.65 15.87
CA ASP A 276 -34.93 -8.63 15.98
C ASP A 276 -35.46 -9.14 14.63
N THR A 277 -35.50 -8.26 13.62
CA THR A 277 -36.17 -8.53 12.33
C THR A 277 -35.20 -8.75 11.16
N GLY A 278 -33.99 -8.22 11.26
CA GLY A 278 -33.03 -8.16 10.14
C GLY A 278 -33.41 -7.16 9.04
N GLU A 279 -34.52 -6.42 9.17
CA GLU A 279 -34.97 -5.45 8.17
C GLU A 279 -34.50 -4.03 8.53
N PRO A 280 -33.97 -3.26 7.57
CA PRO A 280 -33.50 -1.89 7.82
C PRO A 280 -34.66 -0.92 8.10
N VAL A 281 -34.43 0.01 9.02
CA VAL A 281 -35.37 1.11 9.36
C VAL A 281 -34.85 2.40 8.73
N ARG A 282 -35.68 3.14 7.99
CA ARG A 282 -35.26 4.37 7.29
C ARG A 282 -36.22 5.53 7.54
N GLY A 283 -35.66 6.71 7.76
CA GLY A 283 -36.36 7.99 7.85
C GLY A 283 -37.29 8.11 9.05
N GLU A 284 -37.08 7.33 10.10
CA GLU A 284 -37.97 7.34 11.27
C GLU A 284 -37.67 8.57 12.12
N GLN A 285 -38.72 9.35 12.42
CA GLN A 285 -38.57 10.62 13.12
C GLN A 285 -38.77 10.41 14.61
N LEU A 286 -37.73 10.73 15.38
CA LEU A 286 -37.71 10.58 16.82
C LEU A 286 -37.44 11.91 17.49
N HIS A 287 -37.89 12.03 18.73
CA HIS A 287 -37.59 13.14 19.59
C HIS A 287 -36.67 12.65 20.72
N VAL A 288 -35.40 13.04 20.63
CA VAL A 288 -34.32 12.53 21.50
C VAL A 288 -33.85 13.61 22.48
N PRO A 289 -33.53 13.25 23.73
CA PRO A 289 -32.94 14.18 24.67
C PRO A 289 -31.48 14.50 24.31
N THR A 290 -31.05 15.72 24.61
CA THR A 290 -29.68 16.20 24.47
C THR A 290 -28.99 16.21 25.84
N GLY A 291 -27.65 16.25 25.86
CA GLY A 291 -26.87 16.30 27.11
C GLY A 291 -27.20 17.46 28.04
N ASP A 292 -27.75 18.56 27.51
CA ASP A 292 -28.16 19.74 28.29
C ASP A 292 -29.61 19.66 28.85
N GLY A 293 -30.32 18.54 28.61
CA GLY A 293 -31.69 18.31 29.08
C GLY A 293 -32.79 18.85 28.15
N ASP A 294 -32.44 19.54 27.06
CA ASP A 294 -33.35 19.88 25.96
C ASP A 294 -33.58 18.66 25.04
N HIS A 295 -34.57 18.72 24.14
CA HIS A 295 -34.83 17.65 23.18
C HIS A 295 -34.71 18.16 21.74
N ARG A 296 -34.27 17.29 20.83
CA ARG A 296 -34.12 17.56 19.39
C ARG A 296 -34.95 16.58 18.57
N TRP A 297 -35.44 17.06 17.44
CA TRP A 297 -36.05 16.21 16.43
C TRP A 297 -34.96 15.64 15.54
N VAL A 298 -34.91 14.32 15.43
CA VAL A 298 -33.93 13.62 14.61
C VAL A 298 -34.62 12.67 13.63
N ALA A 299 -34.06 12.54 12.43
CA ALA A 299 -34.38 11.47 11.52
C ALA A 299 -33.33 10.36 11.69
N VAL A 300 -33.80 9.14 11.93
CA VAL A 300 -32.95 7.98 12.23
C VAL A 300 -33.06 6.96 11.12
N ASN A 301 -31.91 6.49 10.62
CA ASN A 301 -31.82 5.29 9.80
C ASN A 301 -30.98 4.24 10.52
N ALA A 302 -31.41 2.99 10.50
CA ALA A 302 -30.71 1.87 11.10
C ALA A 302 -30.55 0.74 10.06
N GLU A 303 -29.31 0.35 9.78
CA GLU A 303 -28.93 -0.64 8.78
C GLU A 303 -28.24 -1.86 9.44
N PRO A 304 -28.59 -3.10 9.08
CA PRO A 304 -27.96 -4.30 9.63
C PRO A 304 -26.57 -4.54 9.01
N LEU A 305 -25.60 -4.88 9.85
CA LEU A 305 -24.31 -5.43 9.43
C LEU A 305 -24.29 -6.92 9.78
N THR A 306 -24.37 -7.76 8.76
CA THR A 306 -24.51 -9.21 8.91
C THR A 306 -23.17 -9.94 8.75
N ALA A 307 -22.94 -10.95 9.58
CA ALA A 307 -21.84 -11.89 9.43
C ALA A 307 -22.08 -12.86 8.25
N GLU A 308 -21.06 -13.65 7.87
CA GLU A 308 -21.13 -14.61 6.76
C GLU A 308 -22.22 -15.69 6.93
N ASP A 309 -22.68 -15.94 8.16
CA ASP A 309 -23.75 -16.90 8.48
C ASP A 309 -25.18 -16.30 8.38
N GLY A 310 -25.28 -15.00 8.07
CA GLY A 310 -26.54 -14.26 7.93
C GLY A 310 -27.12 -13.73 9.25
N ALA A 311 -26.45 -13.89 10.39
CA ALA A 311 -26.84 -13.23 11.64
C ALA A 311 -26.44 -11.75 11.63
N VAL A 312 -27.27 -10.87 12.21
CA VAL A 312 -26.96 -9.45 12.40
C VAL A 312 -25.95 -9.33 13.54
N GLU A 313 -24.71 -8.96 13.24
CA GLU A 313 -23.64 -8.82 14.23
C GLU A 313 -23.68 -7.42 14.88
N ARG A 314 -23.96 -6.39 14.07
CA ARG A 314 -24.02 -5.00 14.49
C ARG A 314 -25.10 -4.24 13.73
N VAL A 315 -25.52 -3.10 14.27
CA VAL A 315 -26.44 -2.19 13.58
C VAL A 315 -25.82 -0.81 13.47
N LEU A 316 -25.69 -0.30 12.24
CA LEU A 316 -25.22 1.05 11.96
C LEU A 316 -26.42 2.00 12.01
N VAL A 317 -26.36 3.00 12.88
CA VAL A 317 -27.40 4.01 13.02
C VAL A 317 -26.87 5.36 12.57
N THR A 318 -27.61 6.03 11.68
CA THR A 318 -27.36 7.41 11.28
C THR A 318 -28.47 8.31 11.81
N ILE A 319 -28.09 9.51 12.25
CA ILE A 319 -28.93 10.45 12.97
C ILE A 319 -28.75 11.83 12.36
N GLU A 320 -29.79 12.37 11.76
CA GLU A 320 -29.81 13.70 11.17
C GLU A 320 -30.69 14.63 12.02
N ASP A 321 -30.21 15.82 12.36
CA ASP A 321 -31.00 16.82 13.08
C ASP A 321 -31.99 17.52 12.14
N ILE A 322 -33.27 17.24 12.33
CA ILE A 322 -34.37 17.83 11.55
C ILE A 322 -35.13 18.89 12.36
N SER A 323 -34.58 19.35 13.48
CA SER A 323 -35.23 20.33 14.36
C SER A 323 -35.59 21.61 13.61
N GLN A 324 -34.70 22.17 12.78
CA GLN A 324 -35.00 23.36 12.00
C GLN A 324 -36.16 23.14 11.01
N LEU A 325 -36.17 21.99 10.33
CA LEU A 325 -37.23 21.61 9.40
C LEU A 325 -38.59 21.48 10.11
N LYS A 326 -38.62 20.87 11.29
CA LYS A 326 -39.84 20.77 12.12
C LYS A 326 -40.33 22.13 12.59
N HIS A 327 -39.45 22.99 13.09
CA HIS A 327 -39.83 24.35 13.51
C HIS A 327 -40.37 25.19 12.34
N GLN A 328 -39.83 25.01 11.13
CA GLN A 328 -40.33 25.68 9.94
C GLN A 328 -41.72 25.16 9.53
N ALA A 329 -41.94 23.85 9.55
CA ALA A 329 -43.23 23.23 9.26
C ALA A 329 -44.30 23.65 10.28
N GLU A 330 -43.98 23.65 11.58
CA GLU A 330 -44.86 24.14 12.64
C GLU A 330 -45.18 25.63 12.49
N ARG A 331 -44.20 26.45 12.06
CA ARG A 331 -44.43 27.88 11.81
C ARG A 331 -45.44 28.09 10.69
N LEU A 332 -45.30 27.35 9.58
CA LEU A 332 -46.25 27.39 8.46
C LEU A 332 -47.66 26.92 8.86
N GLU A 333 -47.76 25.90 9.73
CA GLU A 333 -49.06 25.43 10.22
C GLU A 333 -49.69 26.41 11.21
N ARG A 334 -48.89 27.08 12.05
CA ARG A 334 -49.34 28.19 12.89
C ARG A 334 -49.83 29.36 12.05
N GLU A 335 -49.13 29.72 10.96
CA GLU A 335 -49.57 30.75 10.01
C GLU A 335 -50.92 30.38 9.35
N ARG A 336 -51.12 29.12 8.96
CA ARG A 336 -52.40 28.64 8.40
C ARG A 336 -53.53 28.67 9.42
N ASN A 337 -53.29 28.16 10.63
CA ASN A 337 -54.30 28.15 11.70
C ASN A 337 -54.61 29.59 12.17
N GLN A 338 -53.61 30.46 12.18
CA GLN A 338 -53.79 31.89 12.39
C GLN A 338 -54.68 32.52 11.32
N ALA A 339 -54.48 32.21 10.03
CA ALA A 339 -55.36 32.69 8.96
C ALA A 339 -56.82 32.20 9.07
N SER A 340 -57.02 30.96 9.54
CA SER A 340 -58.39 30.42 9.76
C SER A 340 -59.07 31.03 10.98
N SER A 341 -58.35 31.21 12.09
CA SER A 341 -58.86 31.92 13.26
C SER A 341 -59.05 33.42 12.99
N GLU A 342 -58.27 34.01 12.08
CA GLU A 342 -58.51 35.36 11.57
C GLU A 342 -59.84 35.47 10.82
N LEU A 343 -60.30 34.44 10.09
CA LEU A 343 -61.61 34.47 9.39
C LEU A 343 -62.83 34.38 10.33
N ASP A 344 -62.80 33.50 11.33
CA ASP A 344 -63.87 33.44 12.36
C ASP A 344 -63.84 34.69 13.24
N ALA A 345 -62.64 35.15 13.61
CA ALA A 345 -62.45 36.43 14.25
C ALA A 345 -62.82 37.60 13.34
N ILE A 346 -62.77 37.50 12.00
CA ILE A 346 -63.23 38.55 11.08
C ILE A 346 -64.74 38.71 11.17
N PHE A 347 -65.53 37.63 11.30
CA PHE A 347 -66.98 37.73 11.50
C PHE A 347 -67.38 38.25 12.89
N GLU A 348 -66.62 37.89 13.94
CA GLU A 348 -66.74 38.49 15.27
C GLU A 348 -66.14 39.91 15.36
N ARG A 349 -65.19 40.26 14.49
CA ARG A 349 -64.56 41.60 14.34
C ARG A 349 -65.14 42.41 13.18
N VAL A 350 -66.23 41.97 12.52
CA VAL A 350 -66.90 42.84 11.56
C VAL A 350 -67.44 43.99 12.40
N ASP A 351 -66.88 45.18 12.18
CA ASP A 351 -67.22 46.43 12.87
C ASP A 351 -68.67 46.88 12.60
N ASP A 352 -69.36 46.22 11.68
CA ASP A 352 -70.76 46.49 11.35
C ASP A 352 -71.68 45.65 12.21
N ALA A 353 -72.71 46.30 12.71
CA ALA A 353 -73.77 45.62 13.41
C ALA A 353 -74.58 44.77 12.42
N PHE A 354 -74.59 43.46 12.65
CA PHE A 354 -75.32 42.50 11.83
C PHE A 354 -76.25 41.63 12.68
N PHE A 355 -77.50 41.52 12.24
CA PHE A 355 -78.43 40.52 12.74
C PHE A 355 -79.34 39.98 11.64
N ALA A 356 -79.89 38.79 11.85
CA ALA A 356 -80.92 38.21 11.00
C ALA A 356 -82.20 37.97 11.79
N VAL A 357 -83.36 38.12 11.14
CA VAL A 357 -84.68 37.82 11.69
C VAL A 357 -85.46 36.87 10.77
N ASP A 358 -86.37 36.08 11.33
CA ASP A 358 -87.30 35.23 10.57
C ASP A 358 -88.55 36.00 10.08
N ASP A 359 -89.46 35.31 9.37
CA ASP A 359 -90.71 35.88 8.82
C ASP A 359 -91.68 36.43 9.89
N ASP A 360 -91.52 35.99 11.15
CA ASP A 360 -92.26 36.48 12.31
C ASP A 360 -91.50 37.62 13.03
N TRP A 361 -90.46 38.16 12.38
CA TRP A 361 -89.58 39.22 12.85
C TRP A 361 -88.76 38.86 14.10
N ARG A 362 -88.48 37.59 14.33
CA ARG A 362 -87.69 37.13 15.49
C ARG A 362 -86.22 36.98 15.14
N PHE A 363 -85.32 37.43 16.01
CA PHE A 363 -83.88 37.32 15.75
C PHE A 363 -83.42 35.86 15.71
N THR A 364 -82.74 35.47 14.64
CA THR A 364 -82.16 34.14 14.45
C THR A 364 -80.64 34.13 14.56
N TYR A 365 -79.99 35.29 14.36
CA TYR A 365 -78.55 35.48 14.54
C TYR A 365 -78.26 36.95 14.88
N VAL A 366 -77.28 37.21 15.75
CA VAL A 366 -76.81 38.56 16.12
C VAL A 366 -75.31 38.47 16.41
N ASN A 367 -74.48 39.31 15.78
CA ASN A 367 -73.06 39.42 16.13
C ASN A 367 -72.85 40.35 17.34
N ASP A 368 -71.71 40.24 18.02
CA ASP A 368 -71.44 41.02 19.24
C ASP A 368 -71.45 42.54 18.97
N THR A 369 -71.02 42.96 17.78
CA THR A 369 -71.09 44.37 17.36
C THR A 369 -72.51 44.92 17.31
N ALA A 370 -73.50 44.14 16.86
CA ALA A 370 -74.90 44.56 16.90
C ALA A 370 -75.47 44.58 18.32
N ALA A 371 -75.06 43.63 19.16
CA ALA A 371 -75.44 43.59 20.57
C ALA A 371 -74.91 44.81 21.34
N ASP A 372 -73.63 45.15 21.15
CA ASP A 372 -72.96 46.27 21.79
C ASP A 372 -73.47 47.62 21.30
N LEU A 373 -73.60 47.82 19.97
CA LEU A 373 -74.02 49.08 19.38
C LEU A 373 -75.46 49.47 19.76
N VAL A 374 -76.29 48.46 20.04
CA VAL A 374 -77.69 48.66 20.46
C VAL A 374 -77.86 48.55 21.99
N GLY A 375 -76.80 48.14 22.70
CA GLY A 375 -76.73 48.08 24.16
C GLY A 375 -77.56 46.96 24.80
N ARG A 376 -77.69 45.80 24.14
CA ARG A 376 -78.41 44.61 24.64
C ARG A 376 -77.66 43.34 24.31
N SER A 377 -77.71 42.34 25.18
CA SER A 377 -76.94 41.11 24.95
C SER A 377 -77.55 40.22 23.87
N THR A 378 -76.70 39.52 23.13
CA THR A 378 -77.09 38.53 22.10
C THR A 378 -78.11 37.51 22.62
N ALA A 379 -77.93 37.02 23.85
CA ALA A 379 -78.83 36.05 24.48
C ALA A 379 -80.25 36.60 24.78
N GLU A 380 -80.40 37.91 24.99
CA GLU A 380 -81.70 38.56 25.20
C GLU A 380 -82.43 38.86 23.89
N MET A 381 -81.66 38.99 22.79
CA MET A 381 -82.20 39.32 21.47
C MET A 381 -82.62 38.07 20.69
N LEU A 382 -81.84 36.98 20.75
CA LEU A 382 -82.14 35.74 20.02
C LEU A 382 -83.52 35.17 20.38
N GLY A 383 -84.37 34.99 19.36
CA GLY A 383 -85.75 34.52 19.45
C GLY A 383 -86.79 35.58 19.85
N ALA A 384 -86.37 36.78 20.27
CA ALA A 384 -87.27 37.89 20.56
C ALA A 384 -87.73 38.60 19.28
N CYS A 385 -88.92 39.21 19.28
CA CYS A 385 -89.43 39.96 18.13
C CYS A 385 -88.77 41.36 18.06
N LEU A 386 -88.27 41.73 16.88
CA LEU A 386 -87.57 42.98 16.58
C LEU A 386 -88.34 44.22 17.06
N TRP A 387 -89.65 44.26 16.83
CA TRP A 387 -90.51 45.41 17.14
C TRP A 387 -90.78 45.59 18.63
N ASP A 388 -90.83 44.48 19.37
CA ASP A 388 -90.98 44.49 20.83
C ASP A 388 -89.66 44.86 21.51
N ALA A 389 -88.54 44.42 20.93
CA ALA A 389 -87.21 44.75 21.42
C ALA A 389 -86.92 46.26 21.28
N PHE A 390 -87.36 46.90 20.19
CA PHE A 390 -87.10 48.32 19.91
C PHE A 390 -88.38 49.15 19.60
N PRO A 391 -89.16 49.53 20.64
CA PRO A 391 -90.46 50.21 20.46
C PRO A 391 -90.40 51.69 20.06
N ARG A 392 -89.20 52.25 19.85
CA ARG A 392 -89.03 53.65 19.40
C ARG A 392 -88.75 53.76 17.90
N ILE A 393 -88.34 52.67 17.26
CA ILE A 393 -88.19 52.57 15.80
C ILE A 393 -89.46 52.05 15.11
N THR A 394 -90.49 51.74 15.88
CA THR A 394 -91.78 51.21 15.40
C THR A 394 -92.67 52.23 14.70
N GLU A 395 -92.38 53.52 14.77
CA GLU A 395 -93.08 54.58 14.04
C GLU A 395 -92.04 55.49 13.36
N GLY A 396 -91.46 55.01 12.26
CA GLY A 396 -90.42 55.73 11.52
C GLY A 396 -89.97 55.03 10.24
N LEU A 397 -89.11 55.72 9.49
CA LEU A 397 -88.59 55.29 8.17
C LEU A 397 -88.05 53.84 8.14
N PRO A 398 -87.35 53.32 9.18
CA PRO A 398 -86.78 51.97 9.12
C PRO A 398 -87.82 50.84 9.08
N ARG A 399 -88.95 50.98 9.77
CA ARG A 399 -90.00 49.95 9.80
C ARG A 399 -90.71 49.81 8.47
N GLU A 400 -91.14 50.95 7.90
CA GLU A 400 -91.84 50.97 6.60
C GLU A 400 -90.97 50.36 5.49
N ARG A 401 -89.65 50.58 5.53
CA ARG A 401 -88.70 49.98 4.59
C ARG A 401 -88.49 48.48 4.82
N ALA A 402 -88.45 48.02 6.07
CA ALA A 402 -88.30 46.61 6.38
C ALA A 402 -89.53 45.78 6.00
N GLU A 403 -90.74 46.23 6.38
CA GLU A 403 -92.00 45.55 6.05
C GLU A 403 -92.15 45.44 4.52
N ARG A 404 -91.83 46.51 3.79
CA ARG A 404 -91.87 46.52 2.32
C ARG A 404 -90.83 45.58 1.70
N ALA A 405 -89.62 45.49 2.24
CA ALA A 405 -88.56 44.60 1.73
C ALA A 405 -88.96 43.13 1.87
N MET A 406 -89.54 42.72 3.00
CA MET A 406 -90.08 41.36 3.16
C MET A 406 -91.28 41.09 2.23
N GLU A 407 -92.22 42.03 2.07
CA GLU A 407 -93.41 41.82 1.21
C GLU A 407 -93.06 41.71 -0.28
N THR A 408 -92.03 42.43 -0.72
CA THR A 408 -91.62 42.49 -2.13
C THR A 408 -90.52 41.49 -2.47
N GLY A 409 -89.79 40.99 -1.48
CA GLY A 409 -88.63 40.10 -1.66
C GLY A 409 -87.40 40.81 -2.24
N GLU A 410 -87.39 42.14 -2.28
CA GLU A 410 -86.32 42.95 -2.86
C GLU A 410 -85.50 43.65 -1.76
N SER A 411 -84.17 43.59 -1.86
CA SER A 411 -83.29 44.26 -0.90
C SER A 411 -83.42 45.77 -0.95
N THR A 412 -83.31 46.42 0.21
CA THR A 412 -83.51 47.86 0.36
C THR A 412 -82.42 48.46 1.23
N GLU A 413 -81.87 49.59 0.78
CA GLU A 413 -80.82 50.36 1.47
C GLU A 413 -81.24 51.82 1.67
N PHE A 414 -80.88 52.39 2.81
CA PHE A 414 -81.09 53.80 3.10
C PHE A 414 -80.23 54.28 4.28
N GLU A 415 -80.01 55.59 4.34
CA GLU A 415 -79.18 56.25 5.34
C GLU A 415 -79.94 57.34 6.07
N PHE A 416 -79.70 57.46 7.36
CA PHE A 416 -80.25 58.55 8.15
C PHE A 416 -79.45 58.74 9.44
N TYR A 417 -79.57 59.93 10.03
CA TYR A 417 -79.04 60.18 11.37
C TYR A 417 -79.97 59.57 12.41
N SER A 418 -79.47 58.62 13.19
CA SER A 418 -80.24 57.91 14.20
C SER A 418 -80.19 58.68 15.51
N ASP A 419 -81.28 59.38 15.86
CA ASP A 419 -81.36 60.11 17.14
C ASP A 419 -81.21 59.20 18.38
N PRO A 420 -81.75 57.97 18.45
CA PRO A 420 -81.56 57.09 19.60
C PRO A 420 -80.11 56.60 19.79
N LEU A 421 -79.33 56.56 18.72
CA LEU A 421 -77.94 56.09 18.72
C LEU A 421 -76.91 57.23 18.57
N GLU A 422 -77.38 58.47 18.33
CA GLU A 422 -76.60 59.69 18.10
C GLU A 422 -75.46 59.57 17.04
N MET A 423 -75.73 58.88 15.92
CA MET A 423 -74.77 58.64 14.84
C MET A 423 -75.45 58.57 13.46
N TRP A 424 -74.71 58.75 12.36
CA TRP A 424 -75.22 58.45 11.01
C TRP A 424 -75.21 56.96 10.78
N VAL A 425 -76.36 56.37 10.43
CA VAL A 425 -76.47 54.93 10.24
C VAL A 425 -76.95 54.62 8.83
N GLU A 426 -76.20 53.78 8.12
CA GLU A 426 -76.60 53.16 6.87
C GLU A 426 -77.18 51.80 7.20
N ILE A 427 -78.39 51.52 6.73
CA ILE A 427 -79.09 50.26 6.97
C ILE A 427 -79.36 49.58 5.63
N ARG A 428 -78.96 48.32 5.53
CA ARG A 428 -79.22 47.42 4.39
C ARG A 428 -80.04 46.23 4.84
N LEU A 429 -81.16 46.03 4.15
CA LEU A 429 -82.14 45.01 4.44
C LEU A 429 -82.16 44.02 3.28
N TYR A 430 -81.81 42.76 3.55
CA TYR A 430 -81.74 41.69 2.56
C TYR A 430 -82.80 40.63 2.86
N PRO A 431 -83.96 40.68 2.19
CA PRO A 431 -84.99 39.68 2.35
C PRO A 431 -84.54 38.36 1.71
N SER A 432 -84.89 37.26 2.35
CA SER A 432 -84.67 35.91 1.86
C SER A 432 -85.95 35.10 2.02
N ALA A 433 -85.94 33.86 1.54
CA ALA A 433 -87.10 32.98 1.67
C ALA A 433 -87.42 32.60 3.12
N ASP A 434 -86.48 32.81 4.05
CA ASP A 434 -86.56 32.38 5.45
C ASP A 434 -86.55 33.57 6.43
N GLY A 435 -86.66 34.81 5.92
CA GLY A 435 -86.74 36.03 6.73
C GLY A 435 -85.97 37.21 6.16
N LEU A 436 -85.33 38.00 7.03
CA LEU A 436 -84.66 39.25 6.68
C LEU A 436 -83.32 39.38 7.39
N SER A 437 -82.23 39.48 6.63
CA SER A 437 -80.91 39.79 7.14
C SER A 437 -80.68 41.30 7.11
N VAL A 438 -80.25 41.86 8.24
CA VAL A 438 -80.14 43.31 8.47
C VAL A 438 -78.71 43.64 8.84
N TYR A 439 -78.07 44.42 7.97
CA TYR A 439 -76.79 45.03 8.23
C TYR A 439 -77.02 46.51 8.52
N PHE A 440 -76.39 47.01 9.57
CA PHE A 440 -76.38 48.43 9.83
C PHE A 440 -75.02 48.87 10.34
N ARG A 441 -74.54 49.95 9.75
CA ARG A 441 -73.18 50.46 9.94
C ARG A 441 -73.27 51.92 10.36
N ASP A 442 -72.47 52.30 11.35
CA ASP A 442 -72.21 53.72 11.58
C ASP A 442 -71.41 54.26 10.37
N VAL A 443 -72.05 55.09 9.57
CA VAL A 443 -71.46 55.71 8.38
C VAL A 443 -71.06 57.15 8.63
N SER A 444 -70.94 57.55 9.90
CA SER A 444 -70.34 58.83 10.26
C SER A 444 -68.93 58.96 9.65
N ASP A 445 -68.17 57.86 9.59
CA ASP A 445 -66.86 57.79 8.92
C ASP A 445 -66.95 57.74 7.39
N ARG A 446 -68.05 57.24 6.78
CA ARG A 446 -68.23 57.30 5.31
C ARG A 446 -68.56 58.72 4.83
N VAL A 447 -69.20 59.52 5.68
CA VAL A 447 -69.28 60.97 5.48
C VAL A 447 -67.88 61.61 5.62
N ALA A 448 -66.97 61.02 6.40
CA ALA A 448 -65.54 61.32 6.34
C ALA A 448 -64.82 60.65 5.14
N ARG A 449 -65.40 59.65 4.44
CA ARG A 449 -64.83 59.02 3.22
C ARG A 449 -65.01 59.84 1.95
N GLU A 450 -65.84 60.88 1.93
CA GLU A 450 -65.72 61.90 0.89
C GLU A 450 -64.33 62.58 0.93
N GLN A 451 -63.65 62.58 2.08
CA GLN A 451 -62.21 62.91 2.19
C GLN A 451 -61.28 61.74 1.79
N GLU A 452 -61.66 60.46 1.98
CA GLU A 452 -60.90 59.29 1.45
C GLU A 452 -60.90 59.22 -0.09
N LEU A 453 -61.90 59.76 -0.79
CA LEU A 453 -61.95 59.74 -2.27
C LEU A 453 -60.75 60.49 -2.90
N GLU A 454 -60.24 61.50 -2.20
CA GLU A 454 -59.03 62.25 -2.57
C GLU A 454 -57.75 61.45 -2.20
N GLU A 455 -57.81 60.64 -1.15
CA GLU A 455 -56.74 59.76 -0.70
C GLU A 455 -56.59 58.51 -1.60
N SER A 456 -57.69 57.97 -2.14
CA SER A 456 -57.70 56.86 -3.12
C SER A 456 -57.11 57.29 -4.47
N ARG A 457 -57.41 58.51 -4.94
CA ARG A 457 -56.80 59.08 -6.16
C ARG A 457 -55.29 59.25 -6.00
N ARG A 458 -54.85 59.72 -4.82
CA ARG A 458 -53.43 59.75 -4.43
C ARG A 458 -52.83 58.36 -4.32
N ARG A 459 -53.57 57.35 -3.85
CA ARG A 459 -53.13 55.95 -3.71
C ARG A 459 -52.84 55.30 -5.06
N TYR A 460 -53.71 55.47 -6.07
CA TYR A 460 -53.47 54.96 -7.42
C TYR A 460 -52.28 55.64 -8.12
N GLN A 461 -52.14 56.97 -8.00
CA GLN A 461 -50.95 57.67 -8.49
C GLN A 461 -49.68 57.22 -7.76
N THR A 462 -49.73 57.04 -6.45
CA THR A 462 -48.57 56.53 -5.67
C THR A 462 -48.18 55.12 -6.12
N LEU A 463 -49.12 54.21 -6.41
CA LEU A 463 -48.83 52.85 -6.89
C LEU A 463 -48.22 52.83 -8.30
N ILE A 464 -48.70 53.69 -9.19
CA ILE A 464 -48.16 53.85 -10.55
C ILE A 464 -46.77 54.51 -10.50
N ASP A 465 -46.58 55.55 -9.68
CA ASP A 465 -45.31 56.27 -9.53
C ASP A 465 -44.22 55.44 -8.82
N ASN A 466 -44.60 54.50 -7.94
CA ASN A 466 -43.68 53.63 -7.19
C ASN A 466 -43.64 52.19 -7.73
N PHE A 467 -43.99 51.98 -9.00
CA PHE A 467 -43.83 50.66 -9.62
C PHE A 467 -42.35 50.24 -9.56
N PRO A 468 -42.01 49.12 -8.89
CA PRO A 468 -40.62 48.79 -8.56
C PRO A 468 -39.83 48.33 -9.79
N ASN A 469 -38.63 48.89 -9.98
CA ASN A 469 -37.61 48.49 -10.95
C ASN A 469 -38.16 48.28 -12.36
N GLY A 470 -38.88 49.28 -12.89
CA GLY A 470 -39.64 49.12 -14.12
C GLY A 470 -40.63 50.24 -14.40
N ALA A 471 -41.27 50.20 -15.57
CA ALA A 471 -42.28 51.18 -15.98
C ALA A 471 -43.64 50.53 -16.20
N VAL A 472 -44.70 51.27 -15.89
CA VAL A 472 -46.08 50.90 -16.24
C VAL A 472 -46.65 51.95 -17.17
N THR A 473 -47.23 51.51 -18.27
CA THR A 473 -47.74 52.37 -19.36
C THR A 473 -49.13 51.92 -19.75
N LEU A 474 -50.08 52.85 -19.80
CA LEU A 474 -51.40 52.62 -20.38
C LEU A 474 -51.50 53.37 -21.71
N VAL A 475 -51.90 52.66 -22.76
CA VAL A 475 -52.02 53.18 -24.13
C VAL A 475 -53.44 52.94 -24.63
N ASP A 476 -54.06 53.92 -25.29
CA ASP A 476 -55.42 53.78 -25.84
C ASP A 476 -55.45 53.07 -27.21
N GLU A 477 -56.66 52.99 -27.80
CA GLU A 477 -56.91 52.34 -29.10
C GLU A 477 -56.14 52.98 -30.28
N ASP A 478 -55.75 54.25 -30.17
CA ASP A 478 -55.02 55.00 -31.21
C ASP A 478 -53.50 54.97 -30.96
N LEU A 479 -53.03 54.09 -30.07
CA LEU A 479 -51.64 53.99 -29.64
C LEU A 479 -51.11 55.28 -28.98
N GLN A 480 -51.97 56.02 -28.27
CA GLN A 480 -51.57 57.21 -27.52
C GLN A 480 -51.43 56.93 -26.03
N TYR A 481 -50.44 57.54 -25.38
CA TYR A 481 -50.24 57.40 -23.94
C TYR A 481 -51.43 57.98 -23.17
N VAL A 482 -52.04 57.17 -22.30
CA VAL A 482 -53.08 57.60 -21.35
C VAL A 482 -52.47 57.92 -19.98
N THR A 483 -51.48 57.13 -19.56
CA THR A 483 -50.65 57.39 -18.39
C THR A 483 -49.35 56.59 -18.47
N VAL A 484 -48.33 57.07 -17.79
CA VAL A 484 -47.09 56.33 -17.54
C VAL A 484 -46.60 56.59 -16.12
N GLY A 485 -45.98 55.60 -15.50
CA GLY A 485 -45.36 55.73 -14.19
C GLY A 485 -44.25 54.70 -13.97
N GLY A 486 -43.66 54.72 -12.78
CA GLY A 486 -42.47 53.95 -12.43
C GLY A 486 -41.20 54.66 -12.86
N THR A 487 -40.22 53.90 -13.34
CA THR A 487 -38.87 54.34 -13.72
C THR A 487 -38.56 54.12 -15.21
N PRO A 488 -39.31 54.74 -16.14
CA PRO A 488 -39.13 54.54 -17.59
C PRO A 488 -37.78 55.03 -18.15
N HIS A 489 -37.04 55.84 -17.40
CA HIS A 489 -35.66 56.20 -17.75
C HIS A 489 -34.72 54.99 -17.64
N ASP A 490 -35.05 53.99 -16.80
CA ASP A 490 -34.24 52.78 -16.64
C ASP A 490 -34.28 51.89 -17.88
N VAL A 491 -35.27 52.06 -18.77
CA VAL A 491 -35.32 51.43 -20.11
C VAL A 491 -34.85 52.38 -21.23
N GLY A 492 -34.16 53.46 -20.89
CA GLY A 492 -33.59 54.42 -21.85
C GLY A 492 -34.58 55.38 -22.50
N VAL A 493 -35.79 55.53 -21.93
CA VAL A 493 -36.85 56.39 -22.48
C VAL A 493 -36.99 57.67 -21.64
N ASP A 494 -36.63 58.81 -22.23
CA ASP A 494 -36.86 60.13 -21.64
C ASP A 494 -38.33 60.56 -21.85
N ILE A 495 -39.11 60.55 -20.76
CA ILE A 495 -40.54 60.88 -20.82
C ILE A 495 -40.79 62.38 -20.57
N PRO A 496 -41.47 63.09 -21.51
CA PRO A 496 -41.90 64.47 -21.28
C PRO A 496 -42.91 64.60 -20.13
N ALA A 497 -42.92 65.76 -19.46
CA ALA A 497 -43.83 66.04 -18.35
C ALA A 497 -45.33 66.07 -18.73
N ASP A 498 -45.65 66.17 -20.03
CA ASP A 498 -47.02 66.12 -20.57
C ASP A 498 -47.05 65.09 -21.71
N ILE A 499 -47.08 63.81 -21.34
CA ILE A 499 -47.04 62.68 -22.28
C ILE A 499 -48.44 62.23 -22.73
N ASN A 500 -49.49 62.56 -21.97
CA ASN A 500 -50.84 62.07 -22.23
C ASN A 500 -51.37 62.59 -23.58
N GLY A 501 -51.81 61.68 -24.45
CA GLY A 501 -52.24 61.95 -25.83
C GLY A 501 -51.11 62.02 -26.86
N THR A 502 -49.86 61.78 -26.45
CA THR A 502 -48.73 61.64 -27.40
C THR A 502 -48.73 60.24 -27.99
N ALA A 503 -48.42 60.11 -29.27
CA ALA A 503 -48.34 58.80 -29.93
C ALA A 503 -47.12 58.00 -29.42
N LEU A 504 -47.30 56.70 -29.20
CA LEU A 504 -46.29 55.79 -28.67
C LEU A 504 -44.98 55.81 -29.49
N GLU A 505 -45.11 55.91 -30.82
CA GLU A 505 -43.99 55.97 -31.78
C GLU A 505 -43.14 57.26 -31.72
N GLU A 506 -43.67 58.34 -31.16
CA GLU A 506 -42.95 59.63 -31.09
C GLU A 506 -41.96 59.69 -29.93
N ILE A 507 -42.14 58.84 -28.91
CA ILE A 507 -41.34 58.83 -27.68
C ILE A 507 -40.39 57.63 -27.63
N LEU A 508 -40.82 56.45 -28.11
CA LEU A 508 -39.99 55.25 -28.08
C LEU A 508 -38.81 55.36 -29.07
N PRO A 509 -37.57 55.04 -28.65
CA PRO A 509 -36.44 54.87 -29.55
C PRO A 509 -36.78 53.88 -30.70
N PRO A 510 -36.18 54.02 -31.90
CA PRO A 510 -36.51 53.18 -33.05
C PRO A 510 -36.47 51.67 -32.76
N ASP A 511 -35.46 51.19 -32.04
CA ASP A 511 -35.29 49.77 -31.70
C ASP A 511 -36.40 49.26 -30.77
N LEU A 512 -36.84 50.11 -29.82
CA LEU A 512 -37.96 49.82 -28.92
C LEU A 512 -39.32 49.94 -29.63
N SER A 513 -39.46 50.87 -30.58
CA SER A 513 -40.67 51.03 -31.39
C SER A 513 -40.95 49.78 -32.23
N GLU A 514 -39.93 49.26 -32.93
CA GLU A 514 -40.04 48.03 -33.72
C GLU A 514 -40.40 46.81 -32.85
N LEU A 515 -39.95 46.81 -31.60
CA LEU A 515 -40.21 45.73 -30.64
C LEU A 515 -41.60 45.84 -30.00
N LEU A 516 -42.01 47.03 -29.53
CA LEU A 516 -43.17 47.19 -28.65
C LEU A 516 -44.46 47.48 -29.41
N ILE A 517 -44.44 48.26 -30.49
CA ILE A 517 -45.66 48.69 -31.21
C ILE A 517 -46.50 47.49 -31.68
N PRO A 518 -45.93 46.47 -32.38
CA PRO A 518 -46.73 45.32 -32.84
C PRO A 518 -47.41 44.55 -31.69
N ARG A 519 -46.82 44.61 -30.49
CA ARG A 519 -47.33 43.91 -29.30
C ARG A 519 -48.42 44.71 -28.59
N TYR A 520 -48.32 46.04 -28.58
CA TYR A 520 -49.42 46.90 -28.15
C TYR A 520 -50.63 46.79 -29.10
N GLU A 521 -50.42 46.72 -30.41
CA GLU A 521 -51.47 46.45 -31.39
C GLU A 521 -52.14 45.09 -31.15
N ALA A 522 -51.36 44.04 -30.90
CA ALA A 522 -51.88 42.72 -30.56
C ALA A 522 -52.70 42.74 -29.26
N ALA A 523 -52.23 43.46 -28.23
CA ALA A 523 -52.96 43.62 -26.98
C ALA A 523 -54.28 44.37 -27.17
N LEU A 524 -54.32 45.42 -27.99
CA LEU A 524 -55.57 46.11 -28.35
C LEU A 524 -56.54 45.20 -29.14
N ALA A 525 -56.01 44.25 -29.92
CA ALA A 525 -56.80 43.19 -30.54
C ALA A 525 -57.26 42.08 -29.55
N GLY A 526 -56.82 42.16 -28.28
CA GLY A 526 -57.19 41.27 -27.18
C GLY A 526 -56.17 40.19 -26.84
N GLU A 527 -54.98 40.20 -27.46
CA GLU A 527 -53.94 39.19 -27.27
C GLU A 527 -52.83 39.69 -26.33
N ALA A 528 -52.69 39.05 -25.16
CA ALA A 528 -51.61 39.38 -24.23
C ALA A 528 -50.26 38.83 -24.73
N SER A 529 -49.18 39.56 -24.46
CA SER A 529 -47.81 39.13 -24.75
C SER A 529 -46.88 39.31 -23.55
N SER A 530 -45.95 38.36 -23.38
CA SER A 530 -44.89 38.42 -22.38
C SER A 530 -43.58 37.98 -23.03
N PHE A 531 -42.51 38.74 -22.87
CA PHE A 531 -41.21 38.44 -23.47
C PHE A 531 -40.08 39.16 -22.73
N GLU A 532 -38.86 38.69 -22.93
CA GLU A 532 -37.64 39.30 -22.38
C GLU A 532 -36.84 39.93 -23.52
N ALA A 533 -36.21 41.07 -23.27
CA ALA A 533 -35.32 41.73 -24.23
C ALA A 533 -34.15 42.39 -23.51
N THR A 534 -32.99 42.39 -24.16
CA THR A 534 -31.78 43.07 -23.69
C THR A 534 -31.68 44.43 -24.36
N LEU A 535 -31.60 45.49 -23.55
CA LEU A 535 -31.55 46.88 -24.00
C LEU A 535 -30.43 47.59 -23.23
N ASP A 536 -29.50 48.24 -23.93
CA ASP A 536 -28.38 49.00 -23.35
C ASP A 536 -27.62 48.30 -22.19
N GLY A 537 -27.51 46.97 -22.23
CA GLY A 537 -26.80 46.16 -21.23
C GLY A 537 -27.67 45.61 -20.09
N GLY A 538 -28.91 46.07 -19.94
CA GLY A 538 -29.89 45.53 -18.99
C GLY A 538 -30.81 44.48 -19.62
N CYS A 539 -31.30 43.52 -18.84
CA CYS A 539 -32.31 42.55 -19.27
C CYS A 539 -33.67 42.91 -18.68
N TYR A 540 -34.67 43.12 -19.54
CA TYR A 540 -36.00 43.53 -19.12
C TYR A 540 -37.05 42.51 -19.54
N ARG A 541 -37.98 42.21 -18.64
CA ARG A 541 -39.20 41.46 -18.93
C ARG A 541 -40.32 42.44 -19.21
N PHE A 542 -40.96 42.29 -20.36
CA PHE A 542 -42.12 43.07 -20.78
C PHE A 542 -43.38 42.23 -20.73
N GLU A 543 -44.45 42.78 -20.18
CA GLU A 543 -45.80 42.23 -20.21
C GLU A 543 -46.76 43.27 -20.77
N ILE A 544 -47.46 42.94 -21.86
CA ILE A 544 -48.43 43.84 -22.49
C ILE A 544 -49.77 43.11 -22.55
N VAL A 545 -50.78 43.66 -21.88
CA VAL A 545 -52.08 43.02 -21.67
C VAL A 545 -53.24 43.95 -22.08
N PRO A 546 -54.34 43.40 -22.63
CA PRO A 546 -55.56 44.17 -22.87
C PRO A 546 -56.20 44.62 -21.55
N VAL A 547 -56.56 45.89 -21.45
CA VAL A 547 -57.43 46.42 -20.40
C VAL A 547 -58.85 46.48 -20.94
N ARG A 548 -59.75 45.84 -20.20
CA ARG A 548 -61.16 45.71 -20.58
C ARG A 548 -62.03 46.57 -19.68
N ASP A 549 -63.09 47.13 -20.25
CA ASP A 549 -64.15 47.77 -19.49
C ASP A 549 -65.08 46.73 -18.85
N ASP A 550 -66.10 47.20 -18.12
CA ASP A 550 -67.09 46.36 -17.44
C ASP A 550 -67.91 45.49 -18.43
N ASP A 551 -67.95 45.86 -19.71
CA ASP A 551 -68.62 45.13 -20.79
C ASP A 551 -67.68 44.15 -21.51
N GLY A 552 -66.41 44.07 -21.09
CA GLY A 552 -65.40 43.15 -21.62
C GLY A 552 -64.76 43.61 -22.93
N ALA A 553 -65.08 44.80 -23.43
CA ALA A 553 -64.46 45.40 -24.61
C ALA A 553 -63.06 45.93 -24.24
N VAL A 554 -62.07 45.69 -25.10
CA VAL A 554 -60.72 46.22 -24.90
C VAL A 554 -60.73 47.70 -25.28
N PHE A 555 -60.41 48.58 -24.33
CA PHE A 555 -60.37 50.04 -24.58
C PHE A 555 -58.97 50.64 -24.43
N ALA A 556 -58.03 49.87 -23.89
CA ALA A 556 -56.63 50.27 -23.72
C ALA A 556 -55.74 49.02 -23.60
N ALA A 557 -54.43 49.20 -23.75
CA ALA A 557 -53.42 48.20 -23.48
C ALA A 557 -52.49 48.69 -22.36
N LEU A 558 -52.29 47.83 -21.35
CA LEU A 558 -51.37 48.06 -20.24
C LEU A 558 -50.05 47.33 -20.54
N GLY A 559 -48.97 48.08 -20.70
CA GLY A 559 -47.62 47.55 -20.75
C GLY A 559 -46.89 47.75 -19.42
N MET A 560 -46.18 46.72 -18.98
CA MET A 560 -45.30 46.73 -17.82
C MET A 560 -43.92 46.26 -18.27
N SER A 561 -42.87 46.93 -17.84
CA SER A 561 -41.49 46.46 -17.94
C SER A 561 -40.93 46.26 -16.54
N GLN A 562 -40.11 45.23 -16.34
CA GLN A 562 -39.34 44.99 -15.12
C GLN A 562 -37.91 44.65 -15.48
N GLU A 563 -36.95 45.29 -14.82
CA GLU A 563 -35.55 44.89 -14.93
C GLU A 563 -35.32 43.58 -14.16
N ILE A 564 -34.73 42.60 -14.86
CA ILE A 564 -34.42 41.26 -14.34
C ILE A 564 -32.93 40.93 -14.48
N THR A 565 -32.08 41.93 -14.74
CA THR A 565 -30.63 41.77 -14.94
C THR A 565 -29.98 40.99 -13.81
N GLU A 566 -30.08 41.46 -12.56
CA GLU A 566 -29.51 40.79 -11.37
C GLU A 566 -30.03 39.35 -11.21
N ARG A 567 -31.32 39.13 -11.49
CA ARG A 567 -31.93 37.79 -11.40
C ARG A 567 -31.33 36.85 -12.44
N LYS A 568 -31.14 37.31 -13.68
CA LYS A 568 -30.54 36.54 -14.76
C LYS A 568 -29.08 36.22 -14.49
N GLU A 569 -28.32 37.17 -13.97
CA GLU A 569 -26.93 36.96 -13.55
C GLU A 569 -26.84 35.90 -12.45
N TYR A 570 -27.70 35.97 -11.43
CA TYR A 570 -27.75 34.97 -10.36
C TYR A 570 -28.17 33.58 -10.87
N GLU A 571 -29.18 33.50 -11.74
CA GLU A 571 -29.61 32.24 -12.38
C GLU A 571 -28.46 31.60 -13.19
N GLN A 572 -27.69 32.40 -13.94
CA GLN A 572 -26.54 31.95 -14.71
C GLN A 572 -25.39 31.47 -13.81
N GLN A 573 -25.06 32.22 -12.75
CA GLN A 573 -24.04 31.81 -11.77
C GLN A 573 -24.41 30.49 -11.09
N LEU A 574 -25.68 30.32 -10.71
CA LEU A 574 -26.17 29.09 -10.11
C LEU A 574 -26.08 27.91 -11.09
N GLN A 575 -26.44 28.10 -12.36
CA GLN A 575 -26.30 27.05 -13.38
C GLN A 575 -24.83 26.66 -13.61
N ARG A 576 -23.91 27.63 -13.66
CA ARG A 576 -22.46 27.36 -13.76
C ARG A 576 -21.97 26.52 -12.58
N ARG A 577 -22.40 26.87 -11.37
CA ARG A 577 -22.06 26.14 -10.14
C ARG A 577 -22.59 24.70 -10.14
N ILE A 578 -23.84 24.49 -10.56
CA ILE A 578 -24.44 23.14 -10.66
C ILE A 578 -23.64 22.29 -11.65
N ARG A 579 -23.31 22.82 -12.84
CA ARG A 579 -22.50 22.09 -13.83
C ARG A 579 -21.13 21.70 -13.30
N GLN A 580 -20.44 22.62 -12.61
CA GLN A 580 -19.14 22.34 -11.99
C GLN A 580 -19.24 21.24 -10.92
N GLN A 581 -20.26 21.27 -10.06
CA GLN A 581 -20.47 20.23 -9.04
C GLN A 581 -20.81 18.87 -9.63
N GLU A 582 -21.67 18.82 -10.66
CA GLU A 582 -22.01 17.58 -11.39
C GLU A 582 -20.78 16.97 -12.07
N ALA A 583 -19.90 17.80 -12.63
CA ALA A 583 -18.65 17.38 -13.24
C ALA A 583 -17.69 16.75 -12.22
N VAL A 584 -17.45 17.41 -11.07
CA VAL A 584 -16.61 16.88 -9.99
C VAL A 584 -17.14 15.54 -9.47
N ALA A 585 -18.45 15.43 -9.25
CA ALA A 585 -19.07 14.19 -8.78
C ALA A 585 -18.95 13.05 -9.83
N THR A 586 -19.14 13.37 -11.11
CA THR A 586 -19.01 12.40 -12.21
C THR A 586 -17.60 11.89 -12.33
N LEU A 587 -16.61 12.78 -12.31
CA LEU A 587 -15.21 12.43 -12.36
C LEU A 587 -14.79 11.61 -11.13
N GLY A 588 -15.22 12.00 -9.93
CA GLY A 588 -14.94 11.27 -8.70
C GLY A 588 -15.41 9.81 -8.76
N ARG A 589 -16.58 9.54 -9.36
CA ARG A 589 -17.05 8.17 -9.60
C ARG A 589 -16.20 7.44 -10.63
N GLN A 590 -15.88 8.07 -11.78
CA GLN A 590 -15.03 7.44 -12.80
C GLN A 590 -13.64 7.09 -12.24
N ALA A 591 -13.07 7.96 -11.41
CA ALA A 591 -11.78 7.80 -10.78
C ALA A 591 -11.72 6.60 -9.80
N LEU A 592 -12.86 6.19 -9.25
CA LEU A 592 -12.98 5.00 -8.38
C LEU A 592 -13.17 3.70 -9.18
N GLU A 593 -13.73 3.77 -10.38
CA GLU A 593 -14.11 2.60 -11.18
C GLU A 593 -13.06 2.23 -12.24
N THR A 594 -12.31 3.20 -12.77
CA THR A 594 -11.40 2.96 -13.90
C THR A 594 -10.08 2.31 -13.48
N GLU A 595 -9.56 1.46 -14.37
CA GLU A 595 -8.21 0.88 -14.32
C GLU A 595 -7.26 1.55 -15.35
N ASP A 596 -7.82 2.30 -16.32
CA ASP A 596 -7.06 3.02 -17.34
C ASP A 596 -6.90 4.50 -16.96
N LEU A 597 -5.68 4.86 -16.58
CA LEU A 597 -5.34 6.20 -16.14
C LEU A 597 -5.21 7.19 -17.29
N ASP A 598 -4.72 6.75 -18.46
CA ASP A 598 -4.58 7.62 -19.63
C ASP A 598 -5.97 8.01 -20.16
N GLU A 599 -6.94 7.10 -20.13
CA GLU A 599 -8.34 7.38 -20.44
C GLU A 599 -8.95 8.39 -19.43
N LEU A 600 -8.74 8.18 -18.13
CA LEU A 600 -9.23 9.10 -17.08
C LEU A 600 -8.68 10.52 -17.25
N MET A 601 -7.39 10.66 -17.53
CA MET A 601 -6.75 11.95 -17.75
C MET A 601 -7.28 12.65 -19.00
N ALA A 602 -7.52 11.90 -20.09
CA ALA A 602 -8.11 12.44 -21.31
C ALA A 602 -9.57 12.88 -21.10
N ASP A 603 -10.36 12.10 -20.37
CA ASP A 603 -11.72 12.44 -19.94
C ASP A 603 -11.71 13.70 -19.06
N THR A 604 -10.77 13.78 -18.13
CA THR A 604 -10.61 14.94 -17.24
C THR A 604 -10.30 16.21 -18.02
N ALA A 605 -9.35 16.15 -18.95
CA ALA A 605 -9.01 17.31 -19.79
C ALA A 605 -10.24 17.79 -20.58
N ARG A 606 -10.99 16.87 -21.19
CA ARG A 606 -12.25 17.18 -21.91
C ARG A 606 -13.29 17.80 -21.00
N LEU A 607 -13.54 17.18 -19.83
CA LEU A 607 -14.51 17.67 -18.86
C LEU A 607 -14.21 19.10 -18.39
N VAL A 608 -12.95 19.39 -18.09
CA VAL A 608 -12.53 20.74 -17.64
C VAL A 608 -12.72 21.77 -18.75
N ALA A 609 -12.32 21.45 -19.98
CA ALA A 609 -12.50 22.34 -21.14
C ALA A 609 -13.99 22.62 -21.40
N ASP A 610 -14.83 21.58 -21.40
CA ASP A 610 -16.27 21.69 -21.66
C ASP A 610 -17.02 22.48 -20.58
N VAL A 611 -16.69 22.27 -19.30
CA VAL A 611 -17.38 22.92 -18.17
C VAL A 611 -17.01 24.40 -18.07
N LEU A 612 -15.76 24.76 -18.39
CA LEU A 612 -15.28 26.14 -18.37
C LEU A 612 -15.44 26.87 -19.71
N ASP A 613 -15.85 26.15 -20.75
CA ASP A 613 -15.95 26.66 -22.14
C ASP A 613 -14.61 27.26 -22.59
N ASN A 614 -13.54 26.48 -22.44
CA ASN A 614 -12.17 26.86 -22.80
C ASN A 614 -11.70 26.04 -24.00
N ASP A 615 -10.94 26.66 -24.90
CA ASP A 615 -10.43 26.00 -26.12
C ASP A 615 -9.49 24.82 -25.82
N TYR A 616 -8.72 24.90 -24.72
CA TYR A 616 -7.69 23.92 -24.39
C TYR A 616 -7.76 23.46 -22.93
N SER A 617 -7.38 22.21 -22.72
CA SER A 617 -7.07 21.66 -21.40
C SER A 617 -6.00 20.58 -21.52
N LYS A 618 -5.18 20.42 -20.49
CA LYS A 618 -4.04 19.51 -20.50
C LYS A 618 -3.68 18.98 -19.12
N VAL A 619 -3.14 17.77 -19.12
CA VAL A 619 -2.47 17.12 -18.00
C VAL A 619 -1.00 16.96 -18.39
N LEU A 620 -0.11 17.49 -17.55
CA LEU A 620 1.33 17.37 -17.70
C LEU A 620 1.90 16.45 -16.61
N ASP A 621 2.72 15.47 -16.96
CA ASP A 621 3.44 14.62 -16.00
C ASP A 621 4.86 15.15 -15.75
N LEU A 622 5.29 15.19 -14.49
CA LEU A 622 6.64 15.61 -14.11
C LEU A 622 7.64 14.48 -14.36
N ALA A 623 8.71 14.78 -15.08
CA ALA A 623 9.78 13.82 -15.33
C ALA A 623 10.49 13.42 -14.01
N PRO A 624 11.06 12.20 -13.91
CA PRO A 624 11.74 11.74 -12.70
C PRO A 624 12.94 12.61 -12.26
N ASP A 625 13.54 13.37 -13.17
CA ASP A 625 14.62 14.32 -12.87
C ASP A 625 14.12 15.66 -12.31
N GLY A 626 12.81 15.87 -12.31
CA GLY A 626 12.13 17.08 -11.84
C GLY A 626 12.35 18.32 -12.73
N GLN A 627 12.92 18.17 -13.93
CA GLN A 627 13.31 19.32 -14.76
C GLN A 627 12.30 19.67 -15.84
N GLU A 628 11.59 18.68 -16.36
CA GLU A 628 10.64 18.86 -17.46
C GLU A 628 9.24 18.31 -17.12
N LEU A 629 8.23 18.98 -17.65
CA LEU A 629 6.83 18.55 -17.64
C LEU A 629 6.45 18.13 -19.05
N ARG A 630 6.01 16.89 -19.23
CA ARG A 630 5.57 16.37 -20.53
C ARG A 630 4.06 16.41 -20.66
N LEU A 631 3.56 16.76 -21.84
CA LEU A 631 2.13 16.72 -22.15
C LEU A 631 1.64 15.28 -22.25
N ARG A 632 1.04 14.77 -21.17
CA ARG A 632 0.55 13.40 -21.09
C ARG A 632 -0.77 13.23 -21.83
N GLN A 633 -1.73 14.12 -21.56
CA GLN A 633 -3.05 14.15 -22.19
C GLN A 633 -3.53 15.59 -22.39
N GLY A 634 -4.42 15.83 -23.35
CA GLY A 634 -5.04 17.14 -23.53
C GLY A 634 -6.08 17.20 -24.64
N VAL A 635 -6.85 18.28 -24.66
CA VAL A 635 -7.87 18.62 -25.66
C VAL A 635 -7.58 19.98 -26.28
N GLY A 636 -7.97 20.16 -27.54
CA GLY A 636 -7.76 21.39 -28.33
C GLY A 636 -6.40 21.47 -29.03
N TRP A 637 -5.39 20.77 -28.51
CA TRP A 637 -4.01 20.77 -29.01
C TRP A 637 -3.86 20.16 -30.41
N THR A 638 -2.84 20.61 -31.16
CA THR A 638 -2.53 20.09 -32.50
C THR A 638 -2.18 18.59 -32.48
N ASP A 639 -2.69 17.82 -33.43
CA ASP A 639 -2.42 16.37 -33.54
C ASP A 639 -0.91 16.05 -33.54
N GLY A 640 -0.50 15.10 -32.68
CA GLY A 640 0.87 14.59 -32.59
C GLY A 640 1.75 15.24 -31.51
N ILE A 641 1.27 16.27 -30.81
CA ILE A 641 2.02 16.90 -29.71
C ILE A 641 1.73 16.27 -28.34
N VAL A 642 0.56 15.64 -28.16
CA VAL A 642 0.26 14.84 -26.96
C VAL A 642 1.21 13.63 -26.92
N GLY A 643 1.85 13.45 -25.76
CA GLY A 643 2.88 12.43 -25.51
C GLY A 643 4.30 12.84 -25.87
N SER A 644 4.52 13.98 -26.54
CA SER A 644 5.84 14.39 -27.03
C SER A 644 6.26 15.82 -26.66
N ALA A 645 5.30 16.75 -26.52
CA ALA A 645 5.61 18.12 -26.13
C ALA A 645 6.06 18.21 -24.67
N THR A 646 7.10 18.99 -24.39
CA THR A 646 7.59 19.27 -23.04
C THR A 646 7.62 20.78 -22.76
N VAL A 647 7.53 21.13 -21.49
CA VAL A 647 7.75 22.49 -20.98
C VAL A 647 8.66 22.41 -19.75
N SER A 648 9.40 23.48 -19.47
CA SER A 648 10.24 23.54 -18.27
C SER A 648 9.40 23.45 -17.00
N ALA A 649 9.91 22.70 -16.01
CA ALA A 649 9.36 22.61 -14.66
C ALA A 649 10.07 23.54 -13.65
N THR A 650 11.23 24.10 -14.03
CA THR A 650 12.14 24.80 -13.10
C THR A 650 12.46 26.23 -13.51
N GLU A 651 12.41 26.55 -14.80
CA GLU A 651 12.64 27.91 -15.29
C GLU A 651 11.33 28.71 -15.24
N ASN A 652 11.38 29.98 -14.82
CA ASN A 652 10.22 30.88 -14.82
C ASN A 652 9.84 31.34 -16.25
N ASP A 653 9.98 30.45 -17.22
CA ASP A 653 9.64 30.66 -18.63
C ASP A 653 8.31 29.97 -19.01
N SER A 654 7.64 29.35 -18.04
CA SER A 654 6.33 28.72 -18.21
C SER A 654 5.39 28.96 -17.01
N GLN A 655 4.08 29.05 -17.30
CA GLN A 655 3.04 29.10 -16.27
C GLN A 655 3.12 27.88 -15.33
N ALA A 656 3.45 26.70 -15.87
CA ALA A 656 3.48 25.45 -15.14
C ALA A 656 4.64 25.39 -14.13
N ALA A 657 5.84 25.83 -14.53
CA ALA A 657 6.97 25.99 -13.62
C ALA A 657 6.68 26.99 -12.50
N TYR A 658 6.03 28.12 -12.84
CA TYR A 658 5.62 29.09 -11.84
C TYR A 658 4.59 28.49 -10.86
N THR A 659 3.63 27.68 -11.33
CA THR A 659 2.68 26.96 -10.48
C THR A 659 3.39 26.04 -9.48
N LEU A 660 4.37 25.24 -9.94
CA LEU A 660 5.18 24.41 -9.05
C LEU A 660 5.95 25.25 -8.02
N ALA A 661 6.52 26.38 -8.44
CA ALA A 661 7.28 27.27 -7.56
C ALA A 661 6.41 28.02 -6.54
N SER A 662 5.17 28.39 -6.90
CA SER A 662 4.26 29.14 -6.02
C SER A 662 3.49 28.26 -5.05
N ALA A 663 3.39 26.94 -5.29
CA ALA A 663 2.56 26.00 -4.53
C ALA A 663 1.04 26.26 -4.53
N ASP A 664 0.60 27.39 -5.10
CA ASP A 664 -0.81 27.76 -5.28
C ASP A 664 -1.25 27.71 -6.75
N PRO A 665 -2.54 27.50 -7.04
CA PRO A 665 -3.09 27.63 -8.39
C PRO A 665 -2.82 29.01 -9.00
N VAL A 666 -2.42 29.03 -10.28
CA VAL A 666 -2.03 30.24 -11.02
C VAL A 666 -3.08 30.58 -12.07
N ARG A 667 -3.74 31.71 -11.88
CA ARG A 667 -4.69 32.32 -12.83
C ARG A 667 -4.01 33.40 -13.66
N VAL A 668 -4.30 33.40 -14.96
CA VAL A 668 -3.89 34.42 -15.94
C VAL A 668 -5.11 34.84 -16.75
N ASP A 669 -5.49 36.11 -16.65
CA ASP A 669 -6.64 36.65 -17.42
C ASP A 669 -6.22 37.11 -18.83
N ASP A 670 -4.99 37.62 -18.98
CA ASP A 670 -4.37 37.92 -20.27
C ASP A 670 -2.84 37.73 -20.22
N LEU A 671 -2.36 36.68 -20.90
CA LEU A 671 -0.97 36.26 -21.03
C LEU A 671 -0.12 37.33 -21.71
N ALA A 672 -0.70 38.19 -22.56
CA ALA A 672 0.05 39.27 -23.20
C ALA A 672 0.46 40.38 -22.21
N THR A 673 -0.21 40.45 -21.06
CA THR A 673 0.08 41.40 -19.98
C THR A 673 0.77 40.77 -18.78
N GLU A 674 1.02 39.46 -18.83
CA GLU A 674 1.62 38.71 -17.73
C GLU A 674 3.13 39.00 -17.63
N GLU A 675 3.60 39.30 -16.42
CA GLU A 675 5.01 39.65 -16.15
C GLU A 675 5.72 38.60 -15.28
N ARG A 676 4.99 37.69 -14.63
CA ARG A 676 5.55 36.68 -13.70
C ARG A 676 6.37 35.60 -14.41
N PHE A 677 6.03 35.28 -15.66
CA PHE A 677 6.68 34.29 -16.51
C PHE A 677 6.40 34.58 -17.98
N SER A 678 7.17 33.99 -18.89
CA SER A 678 6.85 33.98 -20.31
C SER A 678 5.92 32.82 -20.69
N GLY A 679 5.21 32.92 -21.81
CA GLY A 679 4.50 31.78 -22.38
C GLY A 679 5.48 30.86 -23.10
N PRO A 680 5.52 29.55 -22.82
CA PRO A 680 6.35 28.60 -23.56
C PRO A 680 5.85 28.47 -25.01
N ASP A 681 6.68 27.93 -25.90
CA ASP A 681 6.33 27.69 -27.32
C ASP A 681 4.99 26.93 -27.43
N LEU A 682 4.74 25.97 -26.54
CA LEU A 682 3.47 25.24 -26.48
C LEU A 682 2.24 26.16 -26.35
N LEU A 683 2.30 27.23 -25.55
CA LEU A 683 1.18 28.17 -25.39
C LEU A 683 1.15 29.22 -26.51
N THR A 684 2.32 29.74 -26.88
CA THR A 684 2.42 30.84 -27.85
C THR A 684 2.13 30.39 -29.30
N ASP A 685 2.52 29.17 -29.67
CA ASP A 685 2.21 28.58 -30.99
C ASP A 685 0.73 28.24 -31.16
N HIS A 686 -0.04 28.21 -30.08
CA HIS A 686 -1.48 27.91 -30.06
C HIS A 686 -2.34 29.14 -29.72
N ASP A 687 -1.78 30.36 -29.86
CA ASP A 687 -2.48 31.64 -29.64
C ASP A 687 -3.16 31.77 -28.27
N VAL A 688 -2.67 31.07 -27.25
CA VAL A 688 -3.26 31.11 -25.90
C VAL A 688 -3.15 32.51 -25.29
N ARG A 689 -4.26 33.00 -24.76
CA ARG A 689 -4.39 34.32 -24.14
C ARG A 689 -4.72 34.26 -22.67
N SER A 690 -5.40 33.24 -22.16
CA SER A 690 -5.75 33.17 -20.74
C SER A 690 -5.73 31.74 -20.26
N GLY A 691 -5.71 31.52 -18.94
CA GLY A 691 -5.81 30.18 -18.39
C GLY A 691 -5.58 30.03 -16.90
N ILE A 692 -5.88 28.83 -16.40
CA ILE A 692 -5.68 28.37 -15.02
C ILE A 692 -4.69 27.21 -15.04
N SER A 693 -3.78 27.17 -14.07
CA SER A 693 -2.81 26.09 -13.88
C SER A 693 -2.75 25.70 -12.41
N THR A 694 -2.82 24.41 -12.10
CA THR A 694 -2.79 23.87 -10.72
C THR A 694 -1.95 22.59 -10.64
N ILE A 695 -1.45 22.29 -9.44
CA ILE A 695 -0.68 21.08 -9.15
C ILE A 695 -1.61 19.87 -9.08
N ILE A 696 -1.17 18.75 -9.64
CA ILE A 696 -1.73 17.42 -9.39
C ILE A 696 -0.80 16.73 -8.40
N GLY A 697 -1.29 16.46 -7.20
CA GLY A 697 -0.50 15.91 -6.10
C GLY A 697 -0.27 16.94 -4.99
N SER A 698 0.60 16.62 -4.05
CA SER A 698 0.99 17.53 -2.98
C SER A 698 2.13 18.45 -3.43
N VAL A 699 2.28 19.60 -2.77
CA VAL A 699 3.38 20.53 -3.04
C VAL A 699 4.76 19.88 -2.81
N ASP A 700 4.88 19.02 -1.80
CA ASP A 700 6.14 18.33 -1.46
C ASP A 700 6.44 17.14 -2.39
N ASP A 701 5.43 16.66 -3.12
CA ASP A 701 5.51 15.50 -4.02
C ASP A 701 4.54 15.71 -5.20
N PRO A 702 4.84 16.65 -6.10
CA PRO A 702 3.97 16.97 -7.23
C PRO A 702 4.13 15.89 -8.30
N TRP A 703 3.02 15.26 -8.68
CA TRP A 703 3.02 14.34 -9.81
C TRP A 703 3.08 15.10 -11.14
N GLY A 704 2.41 16.26 -11.21
CA GLY A 704 2.27 16.99 -12.47
C GLY A 704 1.41 18.25 -12.35
N ILE A 705 0.95 18.76 -13.50
CA ILE A 705 0.13 19.98 -13.61
C ILE A 705 -1.14 19.71 -14.42
N LEU A 706 -2.28 20.22 -13.93
CA LEU A 706 -3.52 20.36 -14.69
C LEU A 706 -3.65 21.82 -15.12
N GLY A 707 -3.82 22.05 -16.42
CA GLY A 707 -3.98 23.40 -16.96
C GLY A 707 -5.12 23.48 -17.97
N THR A 708 -5.80 24.62 -18.01
CA THR A 708 -6.83 24.92 -19.00
C THR A 708 -6.67 26.35 -19.51
N HIS A 709 -6.87 26.55 -20.80
CA HIS A 709 -6.45 27.73 -21.53
C HIS A 709 -7.45 28.12 -22.61
N ASP A 710 -7.48 29.39 -22.96
CA ASP A 710 -8.40 29.96 -23.96
C ASP A 710 -7.63 30.88 -24.93
N THR A 711 -8.07 30.95 -26.19
CA THR A 711 -7.48 31.85 -27.21
C THR A 711 -7.90 33.31 -27.02
N GLU A 712 -8.87 33.59 -26.14
CA GLU A 712 -9.32 34.94 -25.79
C GLU A 712 -8.96 35.31 -24.34
N PRO A 713 -8.73 36.61 -24.05
CA PRO A 713 -8.64 37.11 -22.68
C PRO A 713 -9.95 36.83 -21.92
N LYS A 714 -9.84 36.20 -20.76
CA LYS A 714 -11.00 35.72 -19.99
C LYS A 714 -10.75 35.91 -18.50
N GLU A 715 -11.68 36.57 -17.81
CA GLU A 715 -11.61 36.69 -16.35
C GLU A 715 -12.15 35.41 -15.69
N PHE A 716 -11.28 34.70 -14.97
CA PHE A 716 -11.68 33.51 -14.22
C PHE A 716 -12.07 33.86 -12.78
N SER A 717 -13.19 33.33 -12.30
CA SER A 717 -13.61 33.52 -10.91
C SER A 717 -12.78 32.65 -9.95
N GLN A 718 -12.79 32.95 -8.65
CA GLN A 718 -12.19 32.07 -7.64
C GLN A 718 -12.83 30.66 -7.64
N GLN A 719 -14.11 30.57 -8.02
CA GLN A 719 -14.82 29.30 -8.12
C GLN A 719 -14.29 28.45 -9.29
N ASP A 720 -13.89 29.09 -10.40
CA ASP A 720 -13.29 28.38 -11.54
C ASP A 720 -11.93 27.79 -11.16
N VAL A 721 -11.12 28.54 -10.41
CA VAL A 721 -9.85 28.05 -9.89
C VAL A 721 -10.07 26.87 -8.93
N ALA A 722 -10.99 27.02 -7.97
CA ALA A 722 -11.32 25.96 -7.03
C ALA A 722 -11.90 24.70 -7.72
N PHE A 723 -12.62 24.86 -8.83
CA PHE A 723 -13.10 23.75 -9.65
C PHE A 723 -11.94 22.96 -10.28
N VAL A 724 -11.00 23.64 -10.95
CA VAL A 724 -9.83 22.99 -11.56
C VAL A 724 -8.96 22.32 -10.48
N GLU A 725 -8.77 22.97 -9.34
CA GLU A 725 -8.05 22.41 -8.19
C GLU A 725 -8.75 21.16 -7.62
N SER A 726 -10.09 21.19 -7.49
CA SER A 726 -10.87 20.02 -7.05
C SER A 726 -10.71 18.83 -8.00
N VAL A 727 -10.68 19.10 -9.30
CA VAL A 727 -10.43 18.07 -10.32
C VAL A 727 -9.02 17.48 -10.19
N ALA A 728 -8.00 18.32 -9.97
CA ALA A 728 -6.63 17.85 -9.74
C ALA A 728 -6.50 17.00 -8.46
N ASN A 729 -7.21 17.39 -7.40
CA ASN A 729 -7.28 16.65 -6.14
C ASN A 729 -8.00 15.30 -6.25
N ILE A 730 -8.89 15.12 -7.24
CA ILE A 730 -9.48 13.81 -7.56
C ILE A 730 -8.50 12.94 -8.35
N LEU A 731 -7.77 13.53 -9.30
CA LEU A 731 -6.79 12.79 -10.10
C LEU A 731 -5.63 12.26 -9.25
N ALA A 732 -5.13 13.05 -8.30
CA ALA A 732 -3.92 12.72 -7.57
C ALA A 732 -3.97 11.38 -6.80
N PRO A 733 -5.01 11.07 -6.00
CA PRO A 733 -5.13 9.78 -5.33
C PRO A 733 -5.23 8.61 -6.30
N THR A 734 -5.95 8.74 -7.41
CA THR A 734 -6.10 7.66 -8.40
C THR A 734 -4.78 7.36 -9.10
N ILE A 735 -4.02 8.40 -9.45
CA ILE A 735 -2.67 8.28 -10.01
C ILE A 735 -1.75 7.55 -9.02
N ARG A 736 -1.71 8.02 -7.77
CA ARG A 736 -0.85 7.44 -6.73
C ARG A 736 -1.22 5.97 -6.46
N ARG A 737 -2.51 5.67 -6.33
CA ARG A 737 -3.01 4.29 -6.18
C ARG A 737 -2.51 3.38 -7.30
N GLN A 738 -2.60 3.82 -8.55
CA GLN A 738 -2.17 3.00 -9.68
C GLN A 738 -0.64 2.81 -9.71
N GLN A 739 0.13 3.85 -9.36
CA GLN A 739 1.59 3.76 -9.24
C GLN A 739 2.00 2.80 -8.12
N ASP A 740 1.32 2.87 -6.98
CA ASP A 740 1.53 1.98 -5.84
C ASP A 740 1.16 0.54 -6.19
N GLU A 741 0.02 0.31 -6.85
CA GLU A 741 -0.41 -1.02 -7.31
C GLU A 741 0.56 -1.62 -8.32
N GLN A 742 1.07 -0.83 -9.29
CA GLN A 742 2.10 -1.31 -10.21
C GLN A 742 3.40 -1.63 -9.50
N THR A 743 3.82 -0.78 -8.56
CA THR A 743 5.04 -1.01 -7.77
C THR A 743 4.91 -2.26 -6.92
N LEU A 744 3.79 -2.43 -6.21
CA LEU A 744 3.48 -3.61 -5.42
C LEU A 744 3.40 -4.87 -6.28
N ARG A 745 2.85 -4.77 -7.49
CA ARG A 745 2.82 -5.89 -8.43
C ARG A 745 4.23 -6.31 -8.84
N ILE A 746 5.08 -5.36 -9.24
CA ILE A 746 6.47 -5.62 -9.60
C ILE A 746 7.24 -6.20 -8.40
N GLN A 747 7.05 -5.66 -7.20
CA GLN A 747 7.68 -6.16 -5.98
C GLN A 747 7.21 -7.57 -5.62
N ARG A 748 5.91 -7.88 -5.74
CA ARG A 748 5.39 -9.24 -5.53
C ARG A 748 5.93 -10.23 -6.55
N GLU A 749 5.95 -9.85 -7.82
CA GLU A 749 6.51 -10.66 -8.90
C GLU A 749 8.02 -10.89 -8.69
N ARG A 750 8.76 -9.91 -8.15
CA ARG A 750 10.18 -10.07 -7.75
C ARG A 750 10.36 -10.97 -6.53
N LEU A 751 9.57 -10.77 -5.48
CA LEU A 751 9.61 -11.61 -4.28
C LEU A 751 9.24 -13.07 -4.57
N ALA A 752 8.28 -13.31 -5.46
CA ALA A 752 7.93 -14.65 -5.93
C ALA A 752 9.14 -15.29 -6.63
N ALA A 753 9.77 -14.59 -7.58
CA ALA A 753 10.97 -15.07 -8.26
C ALA A 753 12.13 -15.38 -7.30
N LEU A 754 12.40 -14.50 -6.33
CA LEU A 754 13.44 -14.72 -5.31
C LEU A 754 13.13 -15.94 -4.42
N ASN A 755 11.86 -16.13 -4.02
CA ASN A 755 11.45 -17.29 -3.23
C ASN A 755 11.57 -18.58 -4.04
N ASP A 756 11.13 -18.58 -5.29
CA ASP A 756 11.22 -19.73 -6.20
C ASP A 756 12.69 -20.13 -6.40
N LEU A 757 13.58 -19.17 -6.68
CA LEU A 757 15.03 -19.42 -6.82
C LEU A 757 15.64 -20.02 -5.54
N ASN A 758 15.23 -19.54 -4.37
CA ASN A 758 15.67 -20.08 -3.09
C ASN A 758 15.16 -21.51 -2.84
N GLU A 759 13.94 -21.83 -3.28
CA GLU A 759 13.39 -23.19 -3.21
C GLU A 759 14.17 -24.14 -4.12
N VAL A 760 14.43 -23.74 -5.38
CA VAL A 760 15.28 -24.50 -6.31
C VAL A 760 16.66 -24.79 -5.71
N SER A 761 17.30 -23.78 -5.10
CA SER A 761 18.61 -23.96 -4.46
C SER A 761 18.59 -25.01 -3.33
N ARG A 762 17.56 -24.99 -2.47
CA ARG A 762 17.38 -25.95 -1.37
C ARG A 762 17.11 -27.36 -1.88
N GLU A 763 16.25 -27.50 -2.88
CA GLU A 763 15.92 -28.80 -3.45
C GLU A 763 17.08 -29.40 -4.23
N LEU A 764 17.87 -28.59 -4.96
CA LEU A 764 19.09 -29.08 -5.63
C LEU A 764 20.12 -29.61 -4.65
N THR A 765 20.28 -28.94 -3.50
CA THR A 765 21.17 -29.42 -2.42
C THR A 765 20.71 -30.79 -1.89
N THR A 766 19.39 -31.02 -1.83
CA THR A 766 18.81 -32.30 -1.40
C THR A 766 18.92 -33.37 -2.50
N ALA A 767 18.67 -32.98 -3.76
CA ALA A 767 18.80 -33.83 -4.94
C ALA A 767 20.24 -34.33 -5.13
N ALA A 768 21.26 -33.55 -4.76
CA ALA A 768 22.65 -33.97 -4.75
C ALA A 768 22.91 -35.22 -3.89
N ILE A 769 22.12 -35.39 -2.83
CA ILE A 769 22.24 -36.52 -1.89
C ILE A 769 21.49 -37.74 -2.43
N GLU A 770 20.30 -37.53 -3.00
CA GLU A 770 19.35 -38.59 -3.39
C GLU A 770 19.44 -39.04 -4.85
N GLN A 771 19.62 -38.11 -5.81
CA GLN A 771 19.71 -38.40 -7.24
C GLN A 771 21.08 -38.99 -7.61
N SER A 772 21.15 -39.73 -8.72
CA SER A 772 22.30 -40.60 -9.01
C SER A 772 23.03 -40.29 -10.31
N THR A 773 22.48 -39.43 -11.17
CA THR A 773 23.07 -39.13 -12.48
C THR A 773 22.95 -37.66 -12.88
N ARG A 774 23.91 -37.20 -13.68
CA ARG A 774 23.95 -35.84 -14.24
C ARG A 774 22.68 -35.48 -15.03
N ASP A 775 22.16 -36.40 -15.83
CA ASP A 775 20.96 -36.16 -16.65
C ASP A 775 19.70 -35.90 -15.78
N GLU A 776 19.57 -36.61 -14.65
CA GLU A 776 18.48 -36.39 -13.69
C GLU A 776 18.58 -35.01 -13.04
N ILE A 777 19.80 -34.57 -12.70
CA ILE A 777 20.06 -33.25 -12.11
C ILE A 777 19.72 -32.16 -13.12
N GLU A 778 20.24 -32.25 -14.35
CA GLU A 778 20.02 -31.26 -15.41
C GLU A 778 18.51 -31.11 -15.74
N GLN A 779 17.77 -32.21 -15.85
CA GLN A 779 16.33 -32.17 -16.08
C GLN A 779 15.56 -31.59 -14.89
N THR A 780 15.95 -31.95 -13.65
CA THR A 780 15.31 -31.44 -12.44
C THR A 780 15.44 -29.92 -12.35
N VAL A 781 16.64 -29.37 -12.62
CA VAL A 781 16.87 -27.92 -12.64
C VAL A 781 15.93 -27.22 -13.63
N CYS A 782 15.86 -27.73 -14.86
CA CYS A 782 15.00 -27.13 -15.90
C CYS A 782 13.53 -27.20 -15.50
N ASP A 783 13.07 -28.36 -15.02
CA ASP A 783 11.69 -28.59 -14.58
C ASP A 783 11.26 -27.62 -13.48
N TYR A 784 12.12 -27.36 -12.50
CA TYR A 784 11.80 -26.44 -11.41
C TYR A 784 11.71 -24.98 -11.86
N LEU A 785 12.69 -24.54 -12.67
CA LEU A 785 12.67 -23.18 -13.21
C LEU A 785 11.45 -22.95 -14.12
N ALA A 786 11.08 -23.94 -14.95
CA ALA A 786 9.92 -23.84 -15.83
C ALA A 786 8.55 -24.02 -15.13
N ARG A 787 8.53 -24.55 -13.89
CA ARG A 787 7.31 -24.63 -13.06
C ARG A 787 7.01 -23.33 -12.33
N SER A 788 8.02 -22.49 -12.13
CA SER A 788 7.85 -21.16 -11.54
C SER A 788 7.03 -20.27 -12.48
N GLU A 789 6.12 -19.48 -11.92
CA GLU A 789 5.39 -18.46 -12.68
C GLU A 789 6.31 -17.31 -13.14
N SER A 790 7.53 -17.24 -12.61
CA SER A 790 8.50 -16.18 -12.89
C SER A 790 9.29 -16.40 -14.19
N TYR A 791 9.35 -17.64 -14.70
CA TYR A 791 10.12 -17.99 -15.90
C TYR A 791 9.26 -18.74 -16.92
N THR A 792 9.44 -18.43 -18.19
CA THR A 792 8.67 -19.03 -19.29
C THR A 792 9.18 -20.42 -19.62
N PHE A 793 10.50 -20.59 -19.71
CA PHE A 793 11.14 -21.89 -19.96
C PHE A 793 12.63 -21.84 -19.62
N ALA A 794 13.23 -23.00 -19.45
CA ALA A 794 14.66 -23.16 -19.19
C ALA A 794 15.23 -24.37 -19.93
N TRP A 795 16.50 -24.31 -20.31
CA TRP A 795 17.22 -25.43 -20.92
C TRP A 795 18.72 -25.40 -20.61
N ILE A 796 19.33 -26.58 -20.55
CA ILE A 796 20.78 -26.76 -20.35
C ILE A 796 21.41 -27.29 -21.63
N GLY A 797 22.55 -26.71 -22.00
CA GLY A 797 23.36 -27.18 -23.13
C GLY A 797 24.84 -27.32 -22.81
N ASP A 798 25.48 -28.22 -23.55
CA ASP A 798 26.91 -28.56 -23.50
C ASP A 798 27.58 -28.19 -24.84
N VAL A 799 28.91 -28.05 -24.85
CA VAL A 799 29.67 -27.80 -26.07
C VAL A 799 30.13 -29.11 -26.71
N ASP A 800 29.68 -29.37 -27.94
CA ASP A 800 30.27 -30.43 -28.76
C ASP A 800 31.67 -30.01 -29.21
N THR A 801 32.68 -30.63 -28.60
CA THR A 801 34.10 -30.36 -28.87
C THR A 801 34.54 -30.61 -30.31
N ALA A 802 33.82 -31.42 -31.09
CA ALA A 802 34.15 -31.69 -32.49
C ALA A 802 33.67 -30.58 -33.44
N THR A 803 32.55 -29.94 -33.10
CA THR A 803 31.88 -28.96 -33.96
C THR A 803 31.99 -27.53 -33.45
N GLY A 804 32.28 -27.33 -32.16
CA GLY A 804 32.26 -26.02 -31.52
C GLY A 804 30.85 -25.43 -31.39
N THR A 805 29.81 -26.27 -31.45
CA THR A 805 28.41 -25.87 -31.33
C THR A 805 27.77 -26.40 -30.06
N VAL A 806 26.76 -25.69 -29.55
CA VAL A 806 26.04 -26.07 -28.33
C VAL A 806 25.01 -27.14 -28.66
N THR A 807 24.97 -28.20 -27.86
CA THR A 807 23.97 -29.28 -27.95
C THR A 807 23.07 -29.27 -26.72
N MET A 808 21.77 -29.50 -26.93
CA MET A 808 20.79 -29.51 -25.85
C MET A 808 20.88 -30.81 -25.05
N ARG A 809 20.86 -30.69 -23.73
CA ARG A 809 20.93 -31.81 -22.79
C ARG A 809 19.60 -32.03 -22.08
N ALA A 810 18.99 -30.94 -21.62
CA ALA A 810 17.70 -30.93 -20.93
C ALA A 810 16.94 -29.65 -21.31
N GLU A 811 15.61 -29.72 -21.32
CA GLU A 811 14.71 -28.58 -21.51
C GLU A 811 13.42 -28.78 -20.70
N ALA A 812 12.79 -27.67 -20.33
CA ALA A 812 11.46 -27.65 -19.72
C ALA A 812 10.76 -26.32 -20.02
N GLY A 813 9.43 -26.36 -20.17
CA GLY A 813 8.61 -25.19 -20.57
C GLY A 813 8.62 -24.88 -22.07
N VAL A 814 9.44 -25.59 -22.84
CA VAL A 814 9.53 -25.50 -24.30
C VAL A 814 9.84 -26.89 -24.87
N ASP A 815 9.42 -27.14 -26.10
CA ASP A 815 9.77 -28.34 -26.86
C ASP A 815 10.66 -27.93 -28.07
N GLY A 816 11.87 -28.48 -28.14
CA GLY A 816 12.74 -28.38 -29.32
C GLY A 816 13.28 -26.98 -29.61
N TYR A 817 13.61 -26.17 -28.59
CA TYR A 817 14.03 -24.78 -28.81
C TYR A 817 15.25 -24.63 -29.74
N LEU A 818 16.22 -25.56 -29.66
CA LEU A 818 17.41 -25.56 -30.52
C LEU A 818 17.23 -26.26 -31.87
N ASP A 819 16.04 -26.78 -32.22
CA ASP A 819 15.86 -27.53 -33.47
C ASP A 819 16.07 -26.65 -34.71
N ASP A 820 15.70 -25.37 -34.62
CA ASP A 820 15.77 -24.41 -35.72
C ASP A 820 16.91 -23.38 -35.59
N ILE A 821 17.72 -23.45 -34.51
CA ILE A 821 18.83 -22.51 -34.26
C ILE A 821 20.14 -23.23 -33.89
N THR A 822 21.25 -22.69 -34.39
CA THR A 822 22.60 -23.17 -34.02
C THR A 822 23.31 -22.09 -33.24
N ILE A 823 23.82 -22.46 -32.06
CA ILE A 823 24.63 -21.58 -31.20
C ILE A 823 26.09 -22.05 -31.29
N SER A 824 27.00 -21.11 -31.55
CA SER A 824 28.44 -21.36 -31.66
C SER A 824 29.16 -20.87 -30.40
N VAL A 825 30.27 -21.51 -30.04
CA VAL A 825 31.21 -20.94 -29.06
C VAL A 825 32.38 -20.22 -29.71
N ASP A 826 32.48 -20.20 -31.05
CA ASP A 826 33.51 -19.44 -31.78
C ASP A 826 33.26 -17.92 -31.67
N PRO A 827 34.23 -17.13 -31.17
CA PRO A 827 34.09 -15.67 -31.08
C PRO A 827 34.02 -14.97 -32.44
N ASP A 828 34.50 -15.60 -33.52
CA ASP A 828 34.48 -15.04 -34.87
C ASP A 828 33.19 -15.40 -35.65
N ASP A 829 32.32 -16.22 -35.07
CA ASP A 829 30.99 -16.55 -35.61
C ASP A 829 29.93 -15.60 -35.02
N GLU A 830 29.11 -14.98 -35.86
CA GLU A 830 27.99 -14.12 -35.43
C GLU A 830 27.03 -14.86 -34.50
N ARG A 831 26.87 -16.19 -34.69
CA ARG A 831 26.05 -17.07 -33.84
C ARG A 831 26.70 -17.36 -32.48
N GLY A 832 27.93 -16.93 -32.27
CA GLY A 832 28.62 -17.00 -30.98
C GLY A 832 28.54 -15.73 -30.15
N GLN A 833 27.95 -14.65 -30.68
CA GLN A 833 27.85 -13.35 -29.99
C GLN A 833 26.68 -13.27 -29.00
N GLY A 834 25.75 -14.22 -29.06
CA GLY A 834 24.61 -14.32 -28.16
C GLY A 834 25.00 -14.68 -26.71
N PRO A 835 24.07 -14.53 -25.75
CA PRO A 835 24.34 -14.70 -24.32
C PRO A 835 24.93 -16.07 -23.98
N THR A 836 24.41 -17.17 -24.56
CA THR A 836 24.88 -18.54 -24.31
C THR A 836 26.32 -18.76 -24.76
N GLY A 837 26.66 -18.38 -25.99
CA GLY A 837 28.01 -18.54 -26.54
C GLY A 837 29.06 -17.73 -25.75
N ARG A 838 28.69 -16.53 -25.29
CA ARG A 838 29.54 -15.72 -24.42
C ARG A 838 29.72 -16.36 -23.04
N ALA A 839 28.64 -16.82 -22.40
CA ALA A 839 28.68 -17.42 -21.07
C ALA A 839 29.61 -18.65 -21.03
N LEU A 840 29.52 -19.53 -22.02
CA LEU A 840 30.38 -20.72 -22.16
C LEU A 840 31.86 -20.37 -22.36
N ARG A 841 32.17 -19.27 -23.06
CA ARG A 841 33.56 -18.82 -23.25
C ARG A 841 34.14 -18.12 -22.04
N THR A 842 33.34 -17.27 -21.39
CA THR A 842 33.84 -16.41 -20.32
C THR A 842 33.73 -17.03 -18.94
N GLY A 843 32.92 -18.08 -18.78
CA GLY A 843 32.59 -18.65 -17.47
C GLY A 843 31.85 -17.64 -16.58
N ARG A 844 31.12 -16.68 -17.18
CA ARG A 844 30.40 -15.61 -16.45
C ARG A 844 28.97 -15.49 -16.93
N LEU A 845 28.06 -15.17 -16.01
CA LEU A 845 26.65 -14.88 -16.30
C LEU A 845 26.52 -13.83 -17.40
N GLN A 846 25.61 -14.07 -18.34
CA GLN A 846 25.27 -13.13 -19.41
C GLN A 846 23.78 -12.85 -19.39
N VAL A 847 23.41 -11.59 -19.18
CA VAL A 847 22.01 -11.15 -19.10
C VAL A 847 21.65 -10.26 -20.29
N THR A 848 20.43 -10.44 -20.80
CA THR A 848 19.76 -9.49 -21.67
C THR A 848 18.44 -9.08 -21.02
N ASN A 849 18.37 -7.84 -20.54
CA ASN A 849 17.22 -7.30 -19.82
C ASN A 849 16.04 -6.94 -20.74
N ASP A 850 16.31 -6.44 -21.94
CA ASP A 850 15.26 -6.21 -22.94
C ASP A 850 15.79 -6.58 -24.32
N ILE A 851 15.25 -7.67 -24.85
CA ILE A 851 15.67 -8.23 -26.14
C ILE A 851 15.25 -7.32 -27.30
N ARG A 852 14.20 -6.50 -27.15
CA ARG A 852 13.72 -5.61 -28.21
C ARG A 852 14.75 -4.55 -28.57
N VAL A 853 15.52 -4.11 -27.59
CA VAL A 853 16.50 -3.02 -27.69
C VAL A 853 17.95 -3.53 -27.80
N ALA A 854 18.17 -4.84 -27.69
CA ALA A 854 19.50 -5.43 -27.68
C ALA A 854 20.01 -5.74 -29.11
N ASP A 855 21.13 -5.13 -29.49
CA ASP A 855 21.77 -5.32 -30.81
C ASP A 855 22.38 -6.73 -30.98
N HIS A 856 22.82 -7.38 -29.89
CA HIS A 856 23.48 -8.70 -29.94
C HIS A 856 22.54 -9.89 -30.14
N HIS A 857 21.23 -9.65 -30.31
CA HIS A 857 20.22 -10.68 -30.61
C HIS A 857 19.77 -10.71 -32.08
N ASP A 858 20.36 -9.88 -32.94
CA ASP A 858 20.00 -9.76 -34.36
C ASP A 858 19.87 -11.09 -35.13
N PRO A 859 20.75 -12.10 -34.96
CA PRO A 859 20.64 -13.38 -35.67
C PRO A 859 19.41 -14.22 -35.29
N TRP A 860 18.80 -13.94 -34.13
CA TRP A 860 17.70 -14.73 -33.55
C TRP A 860 16.41 -13.91 -33.33
N ARG A 861 16.34 -12.70 -33.91
CA ARG A 861 15.24 -11.74 -33.73
C ARG A 861 13.88 -12.27 -34.23
N GLU A 862 13.86 -12.99 -35.35
CA GLU A 862 12.63 -13.64 -35.85
C GLU A 862 12.18 -14.81 -34.96
N HIS A 863 13.11 -15.46 -34.25
CA HIS A 863 12.83 -16.60 -33.37
C HIS A 863 12.33 -16.16 -31.98
N THR A 864 12.74 -14.98 -31.51
CA THR A 864 12.32 -14.39 -30.23
C THR A 864 10.84 -14.00 -30.22
N GLU A 865 10.30 -13.51 -31.35
CA GLU A 865 8.87 -13.20 -31.50
C GLU A 865 7.97 -14.46 -31.46
N GLN A 866 8.49 -15.61 -31.87
CA GLN A 866 7.74 -16.88 -31.90
C GLN A 866 7.47 -17.44 -30.50
N TYR A 867 8.41 -17.26 -29.56
CA TYR A 867 8.34 -17.84 -28.20
C TYR A 867 7.97 -16.81 -27.11
N GLY A 868 7.89 -15.52 -27.44
CA GLY A 868 7.22 -14.50 -26.61
C GLY A 868 7.96 -14.02 -25.35
N PHE A 869 9.21 -14.40 -25.16
CA PHE A 869 10.04 -13.94 -24.04
C PHE A 869 10.63 -12.55 -24.29
N LYS A 870 10.83 -11.76 -23.23
CA LYS A 870 11.33 -10.37 -23.30
C LYS A 870 12.73 -10.19 -22.72
N SER A 871 13.17 -11.12 -21.87
CA SER A 871 14.51 -11.13 -21.28
C SER A 871 15.08 -12.54 -21.23
N SER A 872 16.41 -12.65 -21.11
CA SER A 872 17.11 -13.95 -21.08
C SER A 872 18.38 -13.88 -20.24
N ALA A 873 18.68 -14.95 -19.50
CA ALA A 873 19.94 -15.16 -18.81
C ALA A 873 20.61 -16.46 -19.28
N ALA A 874 21.91 -16.41 -19.55
CA ALA A 874 22.75 -17.58 -19.79
C ALA A 874 23.77 -17.71 -18.66
N ILE A 875 23.62 -18.77 -17.88
CA ILE A 875 24.30 -19.04 -16.62
C ILE A 875 25.30 -20.16 -16.88
N PRO A 876 26.61 -19.92 -16.76
CA PRO A 876 27.61 -20.97 -16.89
C PRO A 876 27.51 -21.93 -15.69
N ILE A 877 27.54 -23.23 -15.95
CA ILE A 877 27.62 -24.25 -14.90
C ILE A 877 29.10 -24.52 -14.64
N VAL A 878 29.60 -24.12 -13.48
CA VAL A 878 31.04 -24.09 -13.18
C VAL A 878 31.37 -24.77 -11.86
N HIS A 879 32.49 -25.49 -11.82
CA HIS A 879 33.11 -25.98 -10.59
C HIS A 879 34.62 -26.13 -10.77
N GLU A 880 35.43 -25.61 -9.84
CA GLU A 880 36.91 -25.68 -9.85
C GLU A 880 37.52 -25.41 -11.24
N ASP A 881 37.17 -24.25 -11.82
CA ASP A 881 37.58 -23.78 -13.15
C ASP A 881 37.08 -24.58 -14.38
N THR A 882 36.26 -25.61 -14.17
CA THR A 882 35.65 -26.40 -15.25
C THR A 882 34.24 -25.92 -15.57
N VAL A 883 33.99 -25.54 -16.84
CA VAL A 883 32.66 -25.23 -17.36
C VAL A 883 32.00 -26.52 -17.88
N TYR A 884 30.95 -26.99 -17.22
CA TYR A 884 30.21 -28.20 -17.60
C TYR A 884 29.16 -27.96 -18.69
N GLY A 885 28.68 -26.73 -18.82
CA GLY A 885 27.64 -26.32 -19.76
C GLY A 885 27.10 -24.94 -19.42
N ALA A 886 25.97 -24.57 -20.02
CA ALA A 886 25.24 -23.36 -19.70
C ALA A 886 23.75 -23.66 -19.50
N LEU A 887 23.21 -23.18 -18.38
CA LEU A 887 21.79 -23.11 -18.09
C LEU A 887 21.23 -21.80 -18.66
N ASN A 888 20.20 -21.89 -19.49
CA ASN A 888 19.57 -20.75 -20.14
C ASN A 888 18.15 -20.61 -19.62
N VAL A 889 17.79 -19.41 -19.17
CA VAL A 889 16.50 -19.10 -18.55
C VAL A 889 15.89 -17.89 -19.25
N TYR A 890 14.58 -17.94 -19.49
CA TYR A 890 13.84 -16.94 -20.25
C TYR A 890 12.60 -16.50 -19.48
N ALA A 891 12.29 -15.20 -19.55
CA ALA A 891 11.11 -14.63 -18.90
C ALA A 891 10.34 -13.71 -19.86
N ASP A 892 9.03 -13.59 -19.66
CA ASP A 892 8.12 -12.76 -20.44
C ASP A 892 8.04 -11.29 -19.96
N ARG A 893 8.75 -10.98 -18.88
CA ARG A 893 8.95 -9.63 -18.34
C ARG A 893 10.33 -9.04 -18.72
N PRO A 894 10.42 -7.75 -19.03
CA PRO A 894 11.70 -7.07 -19.18
C PRO A 894 12.40 -6.95 -17.81
N GLU A 895 13.72 -6.81 -17.82
CA GLU A 895 14.56 -6.65 -16.62
C GLU A 895 14.42 -7.77 -15.57
N ALA A 896 13.93 -8.95 -15.98
CA ALA A 896 13.73 -10.08 -15.07
C ALA A 896 15.02 -10.48 -14.34
N PHE A 897 16.18 -10.28 -14.95
CA PHE A 897 17.46 -10.77 -14.43
C PHE A 897 18.36 -9.64 -13.91
N GLY A 898 17.76 -8.58 -13.36
CA GLY A 898 18.46 -7.44 -12.75
C GLY A 898 18.43 -7.46 -11.21
N GLY A 899 19.34 -6.72 -10.59
CA GLY A 899 19.40 -6.61 -9.11
C GLY A 899 19.65 -7.95 -8.43
N ASP A 900 18.98 -8.20 -7.31
CA ASP A 900 19.23 -9.39 -6.44
C ASP A 900 18.95 -10.73 -7.15
N GLU A 901 18.06 -10.77 -8.14
CA GLU A 901 17.80 -11.99 -8.92
C GLU A 901 19.05 -12.40 -9.72
N GLN A 902 19.86 -11.44 -10.17
CA GLN A 902 21.08 -11.70 -10.93
C GLN A 902 22.10 -12.50 -10.11
N ASP A 903 22.27 -12.12 -8.83
CA ASP A 903 23.24 -12.75 -7.94
C ASP A 903 22.80 -14.18 -7.55
N LEU A 904 21.51 -14.37 -7.25
CA LEU A 904 20.96 -15.69 -6.94
C LEU A 904 21.05 -16.65 -8.13
N ILE A 905 20.76 -16.15 -9.33
CA ILE A 905 20.85 -16.95 -10.55
C ILE A 905 22.30 -17.30 -10.91
N ALA A 906 23.26 -16.41 -10.65
CA ALA A 906 24.68 -16.74 -10.78
C ALA A 906 25.07 -17.87 -9.81
N GLN A 907 24.63 -17.77 -8.56
CA GLN A 907 24.89 -18.78 -7.53
C GLN A 907 24.31 -20.15 -7.87
N LEU A 908 23.15 -20.20 -8.52
CA LEU A 908 22.58 -21.47 -9.02
C LEU A 908 23.52 -22.20 -9.99
N GLY A 909 24.25 -21.49 -10.85
CA GLY A 909 25.22 -22.10 -11.77
C GLY A 909 26.36 -22.82 -11.04
N GLU A 910 26.84 -22.25 -9.94
CA GLU A 910 27.87 -22.83 -9.07
C GLU A 910 27.34 -24.04 -8.30
N ILE A 911 26.13 -23.94 -7.74
CA ILE A 911 25.48 -25.03 -7.01
C ILE A 911 25.26 -26.23 -7.93
N VAL A 912 24.69 -26.01 -9.12
CA VAL A 912 24.48 -27.09 -10.10
C VAL A 912 25.82 -27.72 -10.50
N GLY A 913 26.87 -26.92 -10.69
CA GLY A 913 28.22 -27.42 -10.97
C GLY A 913 28.75 -28.33 -9.86
N HIS A 914 28.63 -27.90 -8.60
CA HIS A 914 29.04 -28.69 -7.43
C HIS A 914 28.28 -30.02 -7.32
N VAL A 915 26.96 -29.99 -7.56
CA VAL A 915 26.11 -31.17 -7.49
C VAL A 915 26.42 -32.17 -8.60
N ILE A 916 26.66 -31.71 -9.83
CA ILE A 916 27.10 -32.56 -10.95
C ILE A 916 28.44 -33.23 -10.62
N ALA A 917 29.43 -32.47 -10.14
CA ALA A 917 30.73 -33.00 -9.78
C ALA A 917 30.65 -34.06 -8.66
N ALA A 918 29.83 -33.81 -7.63
CA ALA A 918 29.59 -34.76 -6.55
C ALA A 918 28.93 -36.06 -7.03
N ALA A 919 27.93 -35.95 -7.93
CA ALA A 919 27.25 -37.10 -8.50
C ALA A 919 28.18 -37.97 -9.37
N GLU A 920 28.99 -37.35 -10.23
CA GLU A 920 30.00 -38.05 -11.04
C GLU A 920 31.03 -38.77 -10.14
N ARG A 921 31.49 -38.14 -9.05
CA ARG A 921 32.41 -38.74 -8.07
C ARG A 921 31.79 -39.93 -7.31
N LYS A 922 30.53 -39.81 -6.88
CA LYS A 922 29.78 -40.90 -6.21
C LYS A 922 29.62 -42.10 -7.14
N GLN A 923 29.31 -41.87 -8.42
CA GLN A 923 29.14 -42.92 -9.42
C GLN A 923 30.46 -43.67 -9.70
N ALA A 924 31.59 -42.97 -9.68
CA ALA A 924 32.92 -43.60 -9.77
C ALA A 924 33.24 -44.52 -8.57
N LEU A 925 32.84 -44.13 -7.36
CA LEU A 925 33.09 -44.89 -6.12
C LEU A 925 32.15 -46.10 -5.94
N MET A 926 30.95 -46.07 -6.53
CA MET A 926 29.87 -47.05 -6.32
C MET A 926 29.70 -48.07 -7.46
N SER A 927 30.40 -47.91 -8.60
CA SER A 927 30.25 -48.81 -9.75
C SER A 927 30.90 -50.18 -9.51
N ASP A 928 30.15 -51.25 -9.75
CA ASP A 928 30.64 -52.65 -9.69
C ASP A 928 31.62 -52.99 -10.83
N GLU A 929 31.63 -52.19 -11.90
CA GLU A 929 32.59 -52.24 -12.99
C GLU A 929 33.51 -51.01 -12.94
N LEU A 930 34.82 -51.24 -13.00
CA LEU A 930 35.86 -50.21 -13.04
C LEU A 930 36.68 -50.37 -14.31
N VAL A 931 37.18 -49.28 -14.86
CA VAL A 931 38.20 -49.32 -15.93
C VAL A 931 39.55 -49.09 -15.28
N GLU A 932 40.40 -50.11 -15.33
CA GLU A 932 41.78 -50.07 -14.83
C GLU A 932 42.74 -49.69 -15.96
N LEU A 933 43.59 -48.70 -15.69
CA LEU A 933 44.69 -48.25 -16.52
C LEU A 933 46.00 -48.46 -15.77
N ASP A 934 46.92 -49.24 -16.33
CA ASP A 934 48.28 -49.36 -15.82
C ASP A 934 49.22 -48.51 -16.69
N PHE A 935 49.88 -47.53 -16.07
CA PHE A 935 50.94 -46.71 -16.65
C PHE A 935 52.29 -47.17 -16.12
N HIS A 936 53.31 -47.00 -16.95
CA HIS A 936 54.70 -47.24 -16.58
C HIS A 936 55.55 -46.06 -17.00
N MET A 937 56.47 -45.64 -16.14
CA MET A 937 57.40 -44.56 -16.43
C MET A 937 58.81 -45.06 -16.13
N ASP A 938 59.60 -45.23 -17.20
CA ASP A 938 60.99 -45.65 -17.12
C ASP A 938 61.85 -44.52 -16.52
N ARG A 939 62.82 -44.87 -15.68
CA ARG A 939 63.85 -43.97 -15.13
C ARG A 939 63.33 -42.81 -14.28
N PHE A 940 62.18 -42.97 -13.63
CA PHE A 940 61.55 -41.97 -12.77
C PHE A 940 62.50 -41.40 -11.70
N LEU A 941 63.22 -42.25 -10.96
CA LEU A 941 64.16 -41.78 -9.92
C LEU A 941 65.40 -41.10 -10.50
N ASP A 942 65.86 -41.52 -11.69
CA ASP A 942 67.01 -40.90 -12.36
C ASP A 942 66.72 -39.45 -12.79
N GLU A 943 65.49 -39.15 -13.20
CA GLU A 943 65.05 -37.80 -13.55
C GLU A 943 65.02 -36.87 -12.34
N LEU A 944 64.71 -37.41 -11.16
CA LEU A 944 64.74 -36.71 -9.88
C LEU A 944 66.14 -36.65 -9.25
N GLY A 945 67.13 -37.35 -9.81
CA GLY A 945 68.48 -37.42 -9.27
C GLY A 945 68.60 -38.28 -8.01
N VAL A 946 67.62 -39.15 -7.74
CA VAL A 946 67.55 -40.01 -6.54
C VAL A 946 68.11 -41.39 -6.87
N SER A 947 68.88 -41.99 -5.95
CA SER A 947 69.46 -43.33 -6.11
C SER A 947 68.83 -44.30 -5.12
N MET A 948 68.29 -45.41 -5.62
CA MET A 948 67.75 -46.50 -4.79
C MET A 948 68.56 -47.79 -5.01
N PRO A 949 68.88 -48.58 -3.97
CA PRO A 949 69.53 -49.87 -4.15
C PRO A 949 68.65 -50.85 -4.95
N ALA A 950 69.28 -51.79 -5.66
CA ALA A 950 68.57 -52.83 -6.40
C ALA A 950 67.78 -53.76 -5.46
N ASP A 951 66.65 -54.29 -5.92
CA ASP A 951 65.72 -55.14 -5.16
C ASP A 951 64.97 -54.44 -4.00
N GLU A 952 65.07 -53.11 -3.88
CA GLU A 952 64.31 -52.30 -2.91
C GLU A 952 63.00 -51.77 -3.54
N ARG A 953 62.00 -51.49 -2.70
CA ARG A 953 60.65 -51.13 -3.15
C ARG A 953 60.04 -50.02 -2.29
N ILE A 954 59.42 -49.05 -2.97
CA ILE A 954 58.54 -48.05 -2.36
C ILE A 954 57.12 -48.28 -2.92
N THR A 955 56.14 -48.42 -2.04
CA THR A 955 54.73 -48.60 -2.41
C THR A 955 53.92 -47.45 -1.81
N PHE A 956 53.19 -46.73 -2.65
CA PHE A 956 52.19 -45.76 -2.23
C PHE A 956 50.84 -46.47 -2.20
N GLU A 957 50.28 -46.63 -1.00
CA GLU A 957 49.12 -47.50 -0.75
C GLU A 957 47.81 -46.73 -0.75
N LYS A 958 47.80 -45.47 -0.29
CA LYS A 958 46.58 -44.69 -0.17
C LYS A 958 46.84 -43.19 -0.16
N ALA A 959 46.06 -42.44 -0.92
CA ALA A 959 45.97 -40.98 -0.80
C ALA A 959 44.64 -40.59 -0.15
N VAL A 960 44.69 -39.68 0.83
CA VAL A 960 43.53 -39.11 1.51
C VAL A 960 43.53 -37.60 1.29
N PRO A 961 42.50 -37.01 0.67
CA PRO A 961 42.40 -35.56 0.53
C PRO A 961 42.16 -34.90 1.90
N GLY A 962 42.86 -33.80 2.16
CA GLY A 962 42.71 -32.91 3.31
C GLY A 962 41.86 -31.67 2.99
N SER A 963 41.91 -30.66 3.84
CA SER A 963 41.39 -29.30 3.57
C SER A 963 42.43 -28.48 2.80
N ASP A 964 41.98 -27.57 1.92
CA ASP A 964 42.83 -26.64 1.15
C ASP A 964 43.86 -27.29 0.19
N ASP A 965 43.42 -28.20 -0.70
CA ASP A 965 44.25 -28.85 -1.74
C ASP A 965 45.48 -29.65 -1.24
N GLU A 966 45.54 -29.96 0.06
CA GLU A 966 46.52 -30.86 0.65
C GLU A 966 46.11 -32.33 0.54
N PHE A 967 47.06 -33.22 0.27
CA PHE A 967 46.89 -34.67 0.23
C PHE A 967 47.80 -35.34 1.26
N LEU A 968 47.23 -36.28 2.01
CA LEU A 968 47.96 -37.15 2.91
C LEU A 968 48.13 -38.53 2.27
N VAL A 969 49.36 -38.88 1.90
CA VAL A 969 49.68 -40.14 1.23
C VAL A 969 50.38 -41.09 2.20
N TYR A 970 49.85 -42.29 2.30
CA TYR A 970 50.39 -43.38 3.10
C TYR A 970 51.07 -44.40 2.20
N GLY A 971 52.23 -44.89 2.64
CA GLY A 971 52.94 -45.94 1.92
C GLY A 971 53.85 -46.77 2.79
N THR A 972 54.46 -47.77 2.16
CA THR A 972 55.45 -48.65 2.75
C THR A 972 56.75 -48.64 1.94
N ALA A 973 57.88 -48.64 2.64
CA ALA A 973 59.20 -48.72 2.04
C ALA A 973 59.99 -49.86 2.68
N THR A 974 60.74 -50.61 1.87
CA THR A 974 61.73 -51.55 2.38
C THR A 974 62.85 -50.79 3.11
N PRO A 975 63.53 -51.39 4.11
CA PRO A 975 64.51 -50.67 4.92
C PRO A 975 65.64 -49.97 4.13
N GLY A 976 66.03 -50.49 2.96
CA GLY A 976 67.04 -49.86 2.10
C GLY A 976 66.47 -48.78 1.16
N ALA A 977 65.15 -48.63 1.06
CA ALA A 977 64.47 -47.60 0.26
C ALA A 977 64.12 -46.32 1.05
N VAL A 978 64.24 -46.33 2.37
CA VAL A 978 63.81 -45.20 3.23
C VAL A 978 64.58 -43.91 2.93
N GLU A 979 65.88 -44.01 2.64
CA GLU A 979 66.71 -42.87 2.23
C GLU A 979 66.21 -42.28 0.90
N ALA A 980 65.79 -43.13 -0.04
CA ALA A 980 65.21 -42.68 -1.30
C ALA A 980 63.85 -41.98 -1.12
N VAL A 981 63.02 -42.35 -0.14
CA VAL A 981 61.75 -41.63 0.16
C VAL A 981 62.04 -40.20 0.62
N HIS A 982 63.06 -40.01 1.47
CA HIS A 982 63.49 -38.68 1.90
C HIS A 982 64.09 -37.88 0.73
N ASP A 983 64.95 -38.50 -0.09
CA ASP A 983 65.53 -37.85 -1.26
C ASP A 983 64.48 -37.42 -2.31
N ILE A 984 63.40 -38.20 -2.49
CA ILE A 984 62.26 -37.83 -3.36
C ILE A 984 61.54 -36.61 -2.79
N SER A 985 61.33 -36.54 -1.48
CA SER A 985 60.71 -35.39 -0.81
C SER A 985 61.53 -34.11 -0.99
N ASP A 986 62.86 -34.21 -0.96
CA ASP A 986 63.75 -33.06 -1.17
C ASP A 986 63.79 -32.61 -2.65
N ALA A 987 63.46 -33.51 -3.59
CA ALA A 987 63.48 -33.26 -5.03
C ALA A 987 62.16 -32.71 -5.59
N LEU A 988 61.04 -32.90 -4.88
CA LEU A 988 59.70 -32.55 -5.34
C LEU A 988 59.08 -31.46 -4.46
N ASP A 989 58.92 -30.25 -5.03
CA ASP A 989 58.39 -29.07 -4.31
C ASP A 989 56.97 -29.26 -3.74
N HIS A 990 56.20 -30.21 -4.29
CA HIS A 990 54.85 -30.55 -3.85
C HIS A 990 54.82 -31.58 -2.71
N TRP A 991 55.96 -32.00 -2.18
CA TRP A 991 56.07 -32.86 -0.99
C TRP A 991 56.51 -32.01 0.20
N GLU A 992 55.57 -31.68 1.08
CA GLU A 992 55.81 -30.72 2.15
C GLU A 992 56.49 -31.34 3.37
N ALA A 993 56.14 -32.60 3.68
CA ALA A 993 56.69 -33.31 4.82
C ALA A 993 56.59 -34.83 4.64
N VAL A 994 57.61 -35.55 5.12
CA VAL A 994 57.61 -37.02 5.22
C VAL A 994 57.87 -37.45 6.66
N GLU A 995 56.98 -38.27 7.22
CA GLU A 995 57.15 -38.93 8.52
C GLU A 995 57.26 -40.44 8.34
N VAL A 996 58.42 -41.02 8.70
CA VAL A 996 58.65 -42.47 8.66
C VAL A 996 58.51 -43.05 10.07
N ARG A 997 57.73 -44.13 10.23
CA ARG A 997 57.51 -44.81 11.51
C ARG A 997 58.30 -46.11 11.62
N ASP A 998 59.22 -46.16 12.59
CA ASP A 998 60.28 -47.17 12.73
C ASP A 998 59.88 -48.50 13.40
N ASN A 999 58.59 -48.87 13.40
CA ASN A 999 58.06 -49.99 14.20
C ASN A 999 57.62 -51.23 13.38
N GLY A 1000 58.02 -51.37 12.11
CA GLY A 1000 57.67 -52.52 11.26
C GLY A 1000 58.66 -52.79 10.12
N ASP A 1001 58.63 -54.01 9.56
CA ASP A 1001 59.30 -54.41 8.32
C ASP A 1001 58.22 -54.97 7.36
N PRO A 1002 57.83 -54.26 6.28
CA PRO A 1002 58.39 -52.99 5.79
C PRO A 1002 58.04 -51.76 6.67
N GLN A 1003 58.81 -50.67 6.53
CA GLN A 1003 58.60 -49.43 7.26
C GLN A 1003 57.44 -48.63 6.64
N ARG A 1004 56.56 -48.07 7.48
CA ARG A 1004 55.44 -47.22 7.03
C ARG A 1004 55.85 -45.76 7.02
N PHE A 1005 55.42 -45.03 6.01
CA PHE A 1005 55.62 -43.58 5.92
C PHE A 1005 54.31 -42.85 5.61
N GLU A 1006 54.26 -41.59 6.02
CA GLU A 1006 53.19 -40.62 5.75
C GLU A 1006 53.82 -39.42 5.03
N ILE A 1007 53.18 -38.94 3.97
CA ILE A 1007 53.62 -37.78 3.17
C ILE A 1007 52.49 -36.77 3.16
N ARG A 1008 52.80 -35.52 3.47
CA ARG A 1008 51.91 -34.38 3.18
C ARG A 1008 52.33 -33.77 1.85
N MET A 1009 51.39 -33.61 0.94
CA MET A 1009 51.62 -33.10 -0.41
C MET A 1009 50.65 -31.95 -0.71
N SER A 1010 51.08 -30.93 -1.44
CA SER A 1010 50.22 -29.86 -1.96
C SER A 1010 50.05 -30.01 -3.47
N ASP A 1011 48.81 -30.14 -3.94
CA ASP A 1011 48.44 -30.30 -5.37
C ASP A 1011 49.34 -31.26 -6.20
N PRO A 1012 49.32 -32.58 -5.91
CA PRO A 1012 50.08 -33.56 -6.67
C PRO A 1012 49.51 -33.76 -8.09
N PRO A 1013 50.28 -33.50 -9.16
CA PRO A 1013 49.73 -33.38 -10.52
C PRO A 1013 48.98 -34.61 -11.03
N ILE A 1014 49.43 -35.82 -10.67
CA ILE A 1014 48.74 -37.07 -11.07
C ILE A 1014 47.46 -37.27 -10.26
N LEU A 1015 47.48 -36.99 -8.96
CA LEU A 1015 46.34 -37.24 -8.08
C LEU A 1015 45.22 -36.22 -8.35
N SER A 1016 45.54 -34.93 -8.56
CA SER A 1016 44.56 -33.90 -8.91
C SER A 1016 44.01 -34.07 -10.32
N THR A 1017 44.85 -34.41 -11.30
CA THR A 1017 44.41 -34.69 -12.69
C THR A 1017 43.50 -35.93 -12.76
N VAL A 1018 43.85 -37.00 -12.05
CA VAL A 1018 43.03 -38.22 -12.04
C VAL A 1018 41.73 -38.00 -11.26
N ALA A 1019 41.76 -37.25 -10.16
CA ALA A 1019 40.59 -36.92 -9.36
C ALA A 1019 39.59 -35.99 -10.09
N SER A 1020 40.07 -34.95 -10.77
CA SER A 1020 39.24 -34.02 -11.56
C SER A 1020 38.52 -34.68 -12.74
N LEU A 1021 39.02 -35.82 -13.20
CA LEU A 1021 38.40 -36.63 -14.24
C LEU A 1021 37.57 -37.81 -13.69
N GLY A 1022 37.24 -37.81 -12.39
CA GLY A 1022 36.41 -38.84 -11.77
C GLY A 1022 37.09 -40.20 -11.59
N GLY A 1023 38.43 -40.20 -11.54
CA GLY A 1023 39.27 -41.36 -11.30
C GLY A 1023 39.94 -41.34 -9.93
N TYR A 1024 40.62 -42.43 -9.58
CA TYR A 1024 41.56 -42.44 -8.47
C TYR A 1024 42.75 -43.35 -8.75
N VAL A 1025 43.89 -43.05 -8.13
CA VAL A 1025 45.08 -43.91 -8.17
C VAL A 1025 44.90 -45.01 -7.12
N GLU A 1026 44.87 -46.26 -7.57
CA GLU A 1026 44.75 -47.44 -6.69
C GLU A 1026 46.10 -47.79 -6.06
N GLU A 1027 47.17 -47.73 -6.84
CA GLU A 1027 48.51 -48.16 -6.40
C GLU A 1027 49.57 -47.43 -7.23
N ALA A 1028 50.65 -46.98 -6.59
CA ALA A 1028 51.87 -46.59 -7.28
C ALA A 1028 53.06 -47.30 -6.65
N VAL A 1029 53.90 -47.93 -7.46
CA VAL A 1029 55.03 -48.74 -6.98
C VAL A 1029 56.30 -48.32 -7.69
N VAL A 1030 57.34 -48.04 -6.91
CA VAL A 1030 58.69 -47.77 -7.41
C VAL A 1030 59.56 -48.99 -7.17
N VAL A 1031 60.14 -49.55 -8.25
CA VAL A 1031 61.07 -50.69 -8.22
C VAL A 1031 62.21 -50.41 -9.19
N ASP A 1032 63.45 -50.63 -8.76
CA ASP A 1032 64.66 -50.46 -9.59
C ASP A 1032 64.78 -49.10 -10.32
N GLY A 1033 64.12 -48.05 -9.81
CA GLY A 1033 64.15 -46.69 -10.37
C GLY A 1033 63.00 -46.34 -11.32
N ASP A 1034 62.15 -47.31 -11.68
CA ASP A 1034 60.96 -47.13 -12.51
C ASP A 1034 59.71 -47.05 -11.63
N ILE A 1035 58.66 -46.36 -12.12
CA ILE A 1035 57.37 -46.28 -11.42
C ILE A 1035 56.26 -46.93 -12.26
N ASP A 1036 55.51 -47.82 -11.62
CA ASP A 1036 54.27 -48.40 -12.13
C ASP A 1036 53.08 -47.78 -11.41
N LEU A 1037 52.13 -47.22 -12.16
CA LEU A 1037 50.97 -46.51 -11.64
C LEU A 1037 49.68 -47.21 -12.12
N ARG A 1038 48.79 -47.56 -11.20
CA ARG A 1038 47.47 -48.12 -11.51
C ARG A 1038 46.37 -47.12 -11.18
N ILE A 1039 45.59 -46.75 -12.19
CA ILE A 1039 44.45 -45.83 -12.08
C ILE A 1039 43.16 -46.61 -12.29
N HIS A 1040 42.16 -46.35 -11.46
CA HIS A 1040 40.79 -46.83 -11.61
C HIS A 1040 39.85 -45.68 -11.97
N LEU A 1041 39.03 -45.91 -12.99
CA LEU A 1041 38.04 -44.97 -13.52
C LEU A 1041 36.64 -45.58 -13.52
N ALA A 1042 35.62 -44.73 -13.43
CA ALA A 1042 34.25 -45.14 -13.71
C ALA A 1042 34.10 -45.54 -15.19
N PRO A 1043 33.19 -46.47 -15.55
CA PRO A 1043 32.94 -46.83 -16.95
C PRO A 1043 32.41 -45.67 -17.80
N SER A 1044 31.81 -44.65 -17.17
CA SER A 1044 31.28 -43.43 -17.80
C SER A 1044 32.36 -42.40 -18.16
N VAL A 1045 33.56 -42.49 -17.59
CA VAL A 1045 34.65 -41.53 -17.82
C VAL A 1045 35.28 -41.74 -19.19
N ASP A 1046 35.52 -40.66 -19.94
CA ASP A 1046 36.28 -40.74 -21.19
C ASP A 1046 37.75 -41.06 -20.91
N VAL A 1047 38.08 -42.33 -21.04
CA VAL A 1047 39.44 -42.87 -20.87
C VAL A 1047 40.47 -42.13 -21.74
N ARG A 1048 40.11 -41.63 -22.92
CA ARG A 1048 41.06 -40.91 -23.77
C ARG A 1048 41.48 -39.60 -23.11
N ARG A 1049 40.52 -38.85 -22.55
CA ARG A 1049 40.78 -37.60 -21.84
C ARG A 1049 41.73 -37.81 -20.65
N VAL A 1050 41.58 -38.92 -19.93
CA VAL A 1050 42.47 -39.27 -18.81
C VAL A 1050 43.87 -39.63 -19.31
N VAL A 1051 43.98 -40.46 -20.36
CA VAL A 1051 45.28 -40.83 -20.92
C VAL A 1051 46.02 -39.59 -21.45
N ASP A 1052 45.33 -38.73 -22.21
CA ASP A 1052 45.90 -37.51 -22.76
C ASP A 1052 46.37 -36.56 -21.64
N ALA A 1053 45.62 -36.46 -20.55
CA ALA A 1053 45.98 -35.61 -19.41
C ALA A 1053 47.20 -36.15 -18.64
N VAL A 1054 47.28 -37.48 -18.43
CA VAL A 1054 48.43 -38.13 -17.76
C VAL A 1054 49.70 -38.02 -18.61
N GLU A 1055 49.61 -38.27 -19.92
CA GLU A 1055 50.75 -38.15 -20.85
C GLU A 1055 51.18 -36.68 -21.04
N ALA A 1056 50.26 -35.72 -20.95
CA ALA A 1056 50.59 -34.30 -20.98
C ALA A 1056 51.33 -33.84 -19.71
N ALA A 1057 50.91 -34.33 -18.54
CA ALA A 1057 51.56 -34.04 -17.27
C ALA A 1057 52.93 -34.72 -17.17
N TYR A 1058 53.05 -35.95 -17.68
CA TYR A 1058 54.29 -36.73 -17.63
C TYR A 1058 54.62 -37.35 -19.00
N PRO A 1059 55.48 -36.69 -19.80
CA PRO A 1059 55.80 -37.14 -21.16
C PRO A 1059 56.47 -38.52 -21.26
N THR A 1060 57.01 -39.05 -20.15
CA THR A 1060 57.63 -40.38 -20.06
C THR A 1060 56.63 -41.48 -19.65
N ALA A 1061 55.38 -41.12 -19.36
CA ALA A 1061 54.35 -42.09 -19.03
C ALA A 1061 53.87 -42.84 -20.28
N GLU A 1062 53.94 -44.18 -20.24
CA GLU A 1062 53.38 -45.04 -21.27
C GLU A 1062 52.23 -45.88 -20.69
N LEU A 1063 51.04 -45.84 -21.31
CA LEU A 1063 49.95 -46.75 -20.98
C LEU A 1063 50.33 -48.19 -21.36
N ARG A 1064 50.58 -49.05 -20.38
CA ARG A 1064 50.94 -50.47 -20.58
C ARG A 1064 49.72 -51.35 -20.77
N ARG A 1065 48.63 -51.08 -20.03
CA ARG A 1065 47.44 -51.94 -20.04
C ARG A 1065 46.17 -51.13 -19.73
N ARG A 1066 45.09 -51.48 -20.43
CA ARG A 1066 43.72 -51.03 -20.15
C ARG A 1066 42.82 -52.26 -20.03
N ARG A 1067 42.05 -52.39 -18.96
CA ARG A 1067 41.06 -53.47 -18.81
C ARG A 1067 39.85 -53.01 -17.98
N GLN A 1068 38.69 -53.58 -18.29
CA GLN A 1068 37.50 -53.43 -17.46
C GLN A 1068 37.52 -54.54 -16.39
N VAL A 1069 37.42 -54.16 -15.13
CA VAL A 1069 37.52 -55.05 -13.97
C VAL A 1069 36.21 -54.96 -13.20
N THR A 1070 35.57 -56.11 -12.97
CA THR A 1070 34.45 -56.18 -12.03
C THR A 1070 35.04 -56.38 -10.64
N ARG A 1071 34.70 -55.51 -9.68
CA ARG A 1071 35.15 -55.66 -8.30
C ARG A 1071 34.62 -57.00 -7.80
N ALA A 1072 35.49 -57.91 -7.36
CA ALA A 1072 35.04 -59.18 -6.82
C ALA A 1072 34.21 -58.87 -5.56
N ALA A 1073 32.89 -59.00 -5.65
CA ALA A 1073 32.00 -58.85 -4.51
C ALA A 1073 32.47 -59.81 -3.43
N ALA A 1074 33.19 -59.28 -2.44
CA ALA A 1074 33.61 -60.09 -1.33
C ALA A 1074 32.32 -60.51 -0.61
N ASP A 1075 32.08 -61.82 -0.51
CA ASP A 1075 30.96 -62.36 0.26
C ASP A 1075 31.02 -61.71 1.66
N PRO A 1076 30.07 -60.81 2.01
CA PRO A 1076 30.12 -60.07 3.26
C PRO A 1076 30.18 -61.03 4.45
N GLN A 1077 29.62 -62.23 4.30
CA GLN A 1077 29.65 -63.27 5.32
C GLN A 1077 31.02 -63.94 5.46
N ARG A 1078 31.83 -63.96 4.40
CA ARG A 1078 33.20 -64.49 4.44
C ARG A 1078 34.13 -63.50 5.14
N ILE A 1079 34.09 -62.22 4.78
CA ILE A 1079 34.85 -61.16 5.46
C ILE A 1079 34.45 -61.07 6.93
N GLN A 1080 33.15 -61.07 7.23
CA GLN A 1080 32.67 -61.03 8.61
C GLN A 1080 33.16 -62.23 9.44
N ARG A 1081 33.16 -63.46 8.88
CA ARG A 1081 33.71 -64.63 9.57
C ARG A 1081 35.22 -64.51 9.82
N GLU A 1082 35.95 -63.98 8.85
CA GLU A 1082 37.40 -63.82 8.95
C GLU A 1082 37.79 -62.76 10.00
N LEU A 1083 37.14 -61.58 9.97
CA LEU A 1083 37.32 -60.51 10.95
C LEU A 1083 36.95 -60.96 12.37
N LEU A 1084 35.78 -61.60 12.53
CA LEU A 1084 35.36 -62.09 13.84
C LEU A 1084 36.21 -63.26 14.36
N SER A 1085 36.91 -64.00 13.49
CA SER A 1085 37.77 -65.11 13.89
C SER A 1085 39.10 -64.67 14.52
N ARG A 1086 39.54 -63.44 14.25
CA ARG A 1086 40.76 -62.84 14.85
C ARG A 1086 40.51 -62.34 16.28
N LEU A 1087 39.26 -62.12 16.66
CA LEU A 1087 38.88 -61.65 17.98
C LEU A 1087 38.80 -62.78 19.00
N THR A 1088 39.39 -62.58 20.19
CA THR A 1088 39.11 -63.45 21.34
C THR A 1088 37.65 -63.31 21.78
N GLU A 1089 37.11 -64.32 22.45
CA GLU A 1089 35.71 -64.34 22.91
C GLU A 1089 35.34 -63.11 23.76
N LYS A 1090 36.29 -62.59 24.56
CA LYS A 1090 36.10 -61.38 25.37
C LYS A 1090 36.13 -60.08 24.55
N GLN A 1091 36.96 -60.01 23.52
CA GLN A 1091 37.02 -58.87 22.58
C GLN A 1091 35.75 -58.83 21.73
N ARG A 1092 35.33 -59.98 21.19
CA ARG A 1092 34.11 -60.10 20.39
C ARG A 1092 32.88 -59.75 21.22
N GLY A 1093 32.78 -60.29 22.43
CA GLY A 1093 31.67 -59.98 23.34
C GLY A 1093 31.59 -58.51 23.73
N ALA A 1094 32.73 -57.83 23.93
CA ALA A 1094 32.75 -56.40 24.20
C ALA A 1094 32.30 -55.57 22.97
N LEU A 1095 32.78 -55.93 21.76
CA LEU A 1095 32.43 -55.25 20.52
C LEU A 1095 30.95 -55.43 20.13
N GLU A 1096 30.42 -56.66 20.22
CA GLU A 1096 29.01 -56.98 19.94
C GLU A 1096 28.08 -56.27 20.94
N ALA A 1097 28.44 -56.28 22.23
CA ALA A 1097 27.63 -55.61 23.26
C ALA A 1097 27.66 -54.08 23.11
N ALA A 1098 28.81 -53.50 22.73
CA ALA A 1098 28.91 -52.08 22.42
C ALA A 1098 28.04 -51.71 21.21
N TYR A 1099 28.14 -52.47 20.12
CA TYR A 1099 27.37 -52.25 18.90
C TYR A 1099 25.85 -52.35 19.13
N HIS A 1100 25.37 -53.43 19.74
CA HIS A 1100 23.93 -53.63 19.96
C HIS A 1100 23.31 -52.73 21.02
N LYS A 1101 24.13 -52.02 21.79
CA LYS A 1101 23.68 -51.04 22.79
C LYS A 1101 23.80 -49.60 22.30
N GLY A 1102 24.11 -49.39 21.01
CA GLY A 1102 24.26 -48.06 20.43
C GLY A 1102 25.44 -47.28 21.03
N PHE A 1103 26.48 -47.97 21.54
CA PHE A 1103 27.70 -47.32 22.04
C PHE A 1103 28.41 -46.51 20.96
N PHE A 1104 28.23 -46.89 19.70
CA PHE A 1104 28.85 -46.27 18.53
C PHE A 1104 27.94 -45.28 17.79
N GLU A 1105 26.67 -45.15 18.17
CA GLU A 1105 25.68 -44.27 17.52
C GLU A 1105 25.83 -42.81 17.99
N TRP A 1106 25.32 -41.84 17.22
CA TRP A 1106 25.24 -40.44 17.67
C TRP A 1106 23.80 -39.91 17.55
N PRO A 1107 23.18 -39.46 18.66
CA PRO A 1107 23.68 -39.56 20.04
C PRO A 1107 23.80 -41.04 20.51
N ARG A 1108 24.71 -41.33 21.46
CA ARG A 1108 24.96 -42.70 21.94
C ARG A 1108 23.83 -43.17 22.85
N ASP A 1109 23.21 -44.31 22.54
CA ASP A 1109 22.15 -44.91 23.36
C ASP A 1109 22.66 -45.54 24.67
N ALA A 1110 23.95 -45.87 24.76
CA ALA A 1110 24.54 -46.40 25.99
C ALA A 1110 25.99 -45.93 26.19
N VAL A 1111 26.33 -45.63 27.44
CA VAL A 1111 27.71 -45.33 27.84
C VAL A 1111 28.46 -46.60 28.23
N GLY A 1112 29.79 -46.56 28.16
CA GLY A 1112 30.64 -47.74 28.38
C GLY A 1112 30.51 -48.35 29.77
N GLU A 1113 30.03 -47.58 30.75
CA GLU A 1113 29.74 -48.05 32.11
C GLU A 1113 28.51 -48.97 32.13
N ASP A 1114 27.41 -48.61 31.44
CA ASP A 1114 26.20 -49.42 31.34
C ASP A 1114 26.44 -50.76 30.63
N ILE A 1115 27.33 -50.76 29.64
CA ILE A 1115 27.71 -51.94 28.87
C ILE A 1115 28.67 -52.82 29.69
N ALA A 1116 29.62 -52.21 30.40
CA ALA A 1116 30.50 -52.93 31.31
C ALA A 1116 29.70 -53.63 32.44
N ASP A 1117 28.71 -52.94 33.01
CA ASP A 1117 27.78 -53.51 33.99
C ASP A 1117 26.95 -54.66 33.39
N SER A 1118 26.46 -54.50 32.16
CA SER A 1118 25.71 -55.55 31.44
C SER A 1118 26.58 -56.79 31.16
N LEU A 1119 27.89 -56.61 30.96
CA LEU A 1119 28.87 -57.68 30.76
C LEU A 1119 29.45 -58.24 32.07
N GLY A 1120 29.11 -57.66 33.22
CA GLY A 1120 29.62 -58.05 34.53
C GLY A 1120 31.13 -57.84 34.69
N VAL A 1121 31.70 -56.85 34.00
CA VAL A 1121 33.13 -56.49 34.04
C VAL A 1121 33.32 -55.05 34.47
N ALA A 1122 34.51 -54.71 34.99
CA ALA A 1122 34.82 -53.32 35.29
C ALA A 1122 34.97 -52.50 33.99
N THR A 1123 34.52 -51.24 34.00
CA THR A 1123 34.57 -50.29 32.87
C THR A 1123 35.95 -50.19 32.19
N PRO A 1124 37.10 -50.15 32.91
CA PRO A 1124 38.42 -50.16 32.27
C PRO A 1124 38.72 -51.46 31.50
N THR A 1125 38.22 -52.60 31.98
CA THR A 1125 38.38 -53.91 31.34
C THR A 1125 37.54 -54.00 30.06
N PHE A 1126 36.33 -53.46 30.07
CA PHE A 1126 35.51 -53.31 28.88
C PHE A 1126 36.22 -52.43 27.83
N HIS A 1127 36.66 -51.22 28.19
CA HIS A 1127 37.38 -50.34 27.26
C HIS A 1127 38.69 -50.96 26.74
N GLN A 1128 39.41 -51.73 27.58
CA GLN A 1128 40.62 -52.42 27.13
C GLN A 1128 40.30 -53.52 26.11
N HIS A 1129 39.26 -54.32 26.34
CA HIS A 1129 38.82 -55.35 25.39
C HIS A 1129 38.25 -54.74 24.12
N LEU A 1130 37.49 -53.65 24.22
CA LEU A 1130 36.93 -52.93 23.10
C LEU A 1130 38.03 -52.32 22.23
N ARG A 1131 38.98 -51.57 22.81
CA ARG A 1131 40.12 -51.00 22.06
C ARG A 1131 40.97 -52.06 21.38
N LYS A 1132 41.20 -53.20 22.03
CA LYS A 1132 41.94 -54.30 21.38
C LYS A 1132 41.10 -55.00 20.30
N ALA A 1133 39.77 -55.02 20.43
CA ALA A 1133 38.90 -55.55 19.39
C ALA A 1133 38.87 -54.62 18.16
N GLU A 1134 38.70 -53.33 18.40
CA GLU A 1134 38.78 -52.27 17.39
C GLU A 1134 40.12 -52.32 16.66
N ALA A 1135 41.24 -52.38 17.41
CA ALA A 1135 42.57 -52.47 16.80
C ALA A 1135 42.75 -53.71 15.92
N GLU A 1136 42.32 -54.90 16.36
CA GLU A 1136 42.41 -56.14 15.56
C GLU A 1136 41.50 -56.13 14.32
N VAL A 1137 40.31 -55.54 14.43
CA VAL A 1137 39.39 -55.37 13.30
C VAL A 1137 39.95 -54.37 12.29
N PHE A 1138 40.47 -53.23 12.76
CA PHE A 1138 41.08 -52.23 11.90
C PHE A 1138 42.36 -52.75 11.26
N ASP A 1139 43.20 -53.47 11.99
CA ASP A 1139 44.40 -54.08 11.40
C ASP A 1139 44.02 -55.10 10.32
N ALA A 1140 42.98 -55.90 10.52
CA ALA A 1140 42.50 -56.83 9.50
C ALA A 1140 41.81 -56.17 8.29
N LEU A 1141 41.25 -54.97 8.45
CA LEU A 1141 40.63 -54.18 7.37
C LEU A 1141 41.64 -53.30 6.61
N LEU A 1142 42.71 -52.86 7.28
CA LEU A 1142 43.64 -51.86 6.79
C LEU A 1142 45.05 -52.42 6.51
N SER A 1143 45.38 -53.66 6.92
CA SER A 1143 46.62 -54.31 6.52
C SER A 1143 46.50 -54.91 5.12
N THR A 1144 47.49 -54.62 4.27
CA THR A 1144 47.60 -55.08 2.88
C THR A 1144 48.13 -56.53 2.76
N GLU A 1145 48.20 -57.30 3.85
CA GLU A 1145 48.55 -58.71 3.77
C GLU A 1145 47.43 -59.49 3.08
N THR A 1146 47.63 -59.75 1.79
CA THR A 1146 46.80 -60.69 1.03
C THR A 1146 46.91 -62.06 1.71
N PRO A 1147 45.80 -62.73 2.05
CA PRO A 1147 45.88 -64.08 2.60
C PRO A 1147 46.52 -64.99 1.53
N SER A 1148 47.59 -65.67 1.92
CA SER A 1148 48.32 -66.65 1.11
C SER A 1148 47.45 -67.75 0.54
#